data_AF-A0AA42WZB2-F1
#
_entry.id   AF-A0AA42WZB2-F1
#
_cell.length_a   1.000
_cell.length_b   1.000
_cell.length_c   1.000
_cell.angle_alpha   90.00
_cell.angle_beta   90.00
_cell.angle_gamma   90.00
#
_symmetry.space_group_name_H-M   'P 1'
#
loop_
_entity.id
_entity.type
_entity.pdbx_description
1 polymer ?
#
loop_
_entity_poly.entity_id
_entity_poly.type
_entity_poly.pdbx_seq_one_letter_code
_entity_poly.pdbx_strand_id
1 'polypeptide(L)'
;MSPFQMGDVSESLEDGASKDDVAALLLESIDRIRSLKAQLKEKGGTGRVAIVGAACRFPGAETLDELWDILCAGRTSIRYPPEGRWNGSGAEQGTNRDLLAGGFLDNLEFFDSAFFGIAPADAGRMDPRQRILLESVWSALEDAGVPPSTLQGSKTGVYIGLAGQAGPSLSQAKIGGAVDLASALGSGAAGRVAYTFGLRGPTLTVDTACSSSLVALHLATQGLILGECDLAIVAGINLLQSAAETIAAAEAGLISSTGACHPFGADADGFVRGEGCGVVVLRRESDVGRSGSRRATVRGSALNHNGRAAGLTAPSGIAQEQVIRAALERAGANPAEVTFVEAHGTGTPLGDALEAQALSRTYGAARREALPLAASKAFFGHLELASGMLSLLKAILVLRRGLLPANGTYAVRSDLSWRDLHLLPVTEPIHLSASAGGATHLAAISAFGGTGTNAHVLIEGESQCDSANDNGIWPFFLSGKTQSALRNALRRLSRWLKERPEGEISLRDLAYTLHSGRDHFAHRAAVVAGSTAQCAQLLASLAEGASADDATQWVMAEAASAEQSESLGRETRLMGLARQYCEGKMPKWSGMIDEDQKDNARLISIPTYPFERTSCSPMSGRCIMLHPLTHRAGLRDGQSTYHSTFDGSETFFSEHRVLGHSILPGVAYIEMLRAAVTSGQFQPVRISNLVWLRPTVPGDLTLTFSPLEGAKVFATAGDAAGDTIFAQAVVQQASIHEPVATDLRAIFGRCGREVSVEDVYAGFSGSGVSYGPSFRTLTALRGGIDEALGLLERRSGPRGEELLFDPGVLDGALQAAAGIEGANGRDWQSLSEGRLPFALSEAQLLSPLPDRCWSWVRRVSGSDTLDVDVLDEEGRPCVRLRGLAFRLMQRKVAQETDK
;
A
#
# COMPACT_ATOMS: atom_id res chain seq x y z
N MET A 1 -16.11 -44.60 -19.29
CA MET A 1 -16.00 -45.97 -18.75
C MET A 1 -17.34 -46.64 -18.97
N SER A 2 -17.36 -47.76 -19.70
CA SER A 2 -18.55 -48.63 -19.79
C SER A 2 -18.94 -49.12 -18.39
N PRO A 3 -20.24 -49.26 -18.06
CA PRO A 3 -20.63 -49.90 -16.81
C PRO A 3 -20.21 -51.37 -16.84
N PHE A 4 -19.59 -51.82 -15.75
CA PHE A 4 -19.17 -53.20 -15.53
C PHE A 4 -20.43 -54.04 -15.29
N GLN A 5 -20.73 -55.02 -16.16
CA GLN A 5 -21.70 -56.07 -15.85
C GLN A 5 -21.04 -57.04 -14.86
N MET A 6 -21.50 -57.03 -13.60
CA MET A 6 -21.25 -58.10 -12.62
C MET A 6 -22.07 -59.36 -13.00
N GLY A 7 -21.96 -59.84 -14.24
CA GLY A 7 -22.66 -61.03 -14.73
C GLY A 7 -21.77 -62.28 -14.78
N ASP A 8 -20.49 -62.13 -15.12
CA ASP A 8 -19.69 -63.27 -15.58
C ASP A 8 -18.82 -63.95 -14.52
N VAL A 9 -18.85 -63.51 -13.26
CA VAL A 9 -18.03 -64.12 -12.19
C VAL A 9 -18.83 -65.10 -11.32
N SER A 10 -20.17 -65.08 -11.37
CA SER A 10 -21.00 -66.03 -10.62
C SER A 10 -21.35 -67.31 -11.38
N GLU A 11 -21.20 -67.36 -12.70
CA GLU A 11 -21.52 -68.57 -13.49
C GLU A 11 -20.38 -69.60 -13.58
N SER A 12 -19.18 -69.29 -13.06
CA SER A 12 -18.01 -70.20 -13.14
C SER A 12 -17.64 -70.88 -11.80
N LEU A 13 -18.42 -70.70 -10.73
CA LEU A 13 -18.16 -71.31 -9.42
C LEU A 13 -19.13 -72.46 -9.07
N GLU A 14 -20.05 -72.81 -9.97
CA GLU A 14 -20.89 -74.01 -9.88
C GLU A 14 -20.40 -75.11 -10.83
N ASP A 15 -19.14 -75.54 -10.68
CA ASP A 15 -18.69 -76.94 -10.85
C ASP A 15 -17.16 -77.02 -10.79
N GLY A 16 -16.63 -77.77 -9.81
CA GLY A 16 -15.34 -78.46 -9.92
C GLY A 16 -14.06 -77.65 -10.21
N ALA A 17 -13.95 -76.38 -9.85
CA ALA A 17 -12.68 -75.64 -10.01
C ALA A 17 -11.56 -76.28 -9.15
N SER A 18 -10.45 -76.67 -9.79
CA SER A 18 -9.31 -77.25 -9.09
C SER A 18 -8.58 -76.19 -8.25
N LYS A 19 -7.78 -76.61 -7.26
CA LYS A 19 -6.94 -75.68 -6.48
C LYS A 19 -6.01 -74.84 -7.38
N ASP A 20 -5.63 -75.38 -8.54
CA ASP A 20 -4.75 -74.72 -9.50
C ASP A 20 -5.49 -73.60 -10.27
N ASP A 21 -6.79 -73.76 -10.53
CA ASP A 21 -7.61 -72.74 -11.20
C ASP A 21 -7.85 -71.52 -10.30
N VAL A 22 -8.09 -71.76 -9.00
CA VAL A 22 -8.20 -70.70 -7.99
C VAL A 22 -6.86 -69.98 -7.79
N ALA A 23 -5.75 -70.73 -7.82
CA ALA A 23 -4.42 -70.15 -7.71
C ALA A 23 -4.07 -69.26 -8.93
N ALA A 24 -4.45 -69.68 -10.14
CA ALA A 24 -4.26 -68.91 -11.36
C ALA A 24 -5.05 -67.60 -11.34
N LEU A 25 -6.34 -67.62 -10.94
CA LEU A 25 -7.17 -66.43 -10.81
C LEU A 25 -6.67 -65.45 -9.73
N LEU A 26 -6.11 -65.97 -8.63
CA LEU A 26 -5.49 -65.14 -7.59
C LEU A 26 -4.21 -64.47 -8.10
N LEU A 27 -3.37 -65.18 -8.85
CA LEU A 27 -2.15 -64.63 -9.45
C LEU A 27 -2.49 -63.54 -10.48
N GLU A 28 -3.46 -63.78 -11.35
CA GLU A 28 -3.93 -62.79 -12.33
C GLU A 28 -4.52 -61.56 -11.63
N SER A 29 -5.30 -61.75 -10.57
CA SER A 29 -5.84 -60.65 -9.75
C SER A 29 -4.73 -59.86 -9.07
N ILE A 30 -3.69 -60.51 -8.54
CA ILE A 30 -2.53 -59.84 -7.93
C ILE A 30 -1.76 -59.02 -8.97
N ASP A 31 -1.53 -59.58 -10.16
CA ASP A 31 -0.83 -58.86 -11.23
C ASP A 31 -1.68 -57.73 -11.81
N ARG A 32 -3.01 -57.89 -11.85
CA ARG A 32 -3.94 -56.81 -12.20
C ARG A 32 -3.96 -55.72 -11.14
N ILE A 33 -3.94 -56.06 -9.85
CA ILE A 33 -3.82 -55.09 -8.75
C ILE A 33 -2.47 -54.38 -8.79
N ARG A 34 -1.37 -55.09 -9.09
CA ARG A 34 -0.05 -54.48 -9.27
C ARG A 34 -0.01 -53.55 -10.48
N SER A 35 -0.59 -53.96 -11.60
CA SER A 35 -0.74 -53.15 -12.81
C SER A 35 -1.61 -51.93 -12.56
N LEU A 36 -2.75 -52.07 -11.88
CA LEU A 36 -3.61 -50.95 -11.50
C LEU A 36 -2.93 -50.03 -10.48
N LYS A 37 -2.16 -50.56 -9.52
CA LYS A 37 -1.33 -49.76 -8.60
C LYS A 37 -0.21 -49.03 -9.33
N ALA A 38 0.43 -49.67 -10.31
CA ALA A 38 1.44 -49.04 -11.16
C ALA A 38 0.83 -47.96 -12.05
N GLN A 39 -0.34 -48.22 -12.65
CA GLN A 39 -1.12 -47.25 -13.41
C GLN A 39 -1.69 -46.13 -12.53
N LEU A 40 -2.03 -46.38 -11.27
CA LEU A 40 -2.39 -45.34 -10.29
C LEU A 40 -1.18 -44.53 -9.84
N LYS A 41 0.01 -45.14 -9.81
CA LYS A 41 1.28 -44.48 -9.54
C LYS A 41 1.80 -43.70 -10.77
N GLU A 42 1.39 -44.08 -11.97
CA GLU A 42 1.63 -43.34 -13.23
C GLU A 42 0.57 -42.25 -13.48
N LYS A 43 -0.73 -42.52 -13.22
CA LYS A 43 -1.84 -41.56 -13.41
C LYS A 43 -1.98 -40.59 -12.25
N GLY A 44 -1.74 -41.04 -11.02
CA GLY A 44 -1.33 -40.16 -9.93
C GLY A 44 0.12 -39.83 -10.17
N GLY A 45 0.39 -39.01 -11.20
CA GLY A 45 1.73 -38.59 -11.57
C GLY A 45 2.49 -38.20 -10.30
N THR A 46 3.81 -38.46 -10.29
CA THR A 46 4.72 -37.99 -9.24
C THR A 46 4.18 -36.67 -8.70
N GLY A 47 3.71 -36.58 -7.45
CA GLY A 47 2.85 -35.50 -6.93
C GLY A 47 3.52 -34.12 -6.92
N ARG A 48 3.98 -33.71 -8.10
CA ARG A 48 4.89 -32.64 -8.45
C ARG A 48 4.04 -31.58 -9.11
N VAL A 49 4.27 -30.36 -8.65
CA VAL A 49 3.50 -29.20 -9.05
C VAL A 49 4.49 -28.19 -9.60
N ALA A 50 4.30 -27.82 -10.86
CA ALA A 50 5.10 -26.81 -11.49
C ALA A 50 4.63 -25.42 -11.05
N ILE A 51 5.59 -24.58 -10.67
CA ILE A 51 5.38 -23.14 -10.55
C ILE A 51 5.55 -22.58 -11.96
N VAL A 52 4.46 -22.14 -12.57
CA VAL A 52 4.45 -21.70 -13.97
C VAL A 52 4.55 -20.18 -14.12
N GLY A 53 4.17 -19.42 -13.09
CA GLY A 53 4.36 -17.97 -13.06
C GLY A 53 4.55 -17.43 -11.65
N ALA A 54 5.12 -16.23 -11.55
CA ALA A 54 5.43 -15.57 -10.30
C ALA A 54 5.40 -14.04 -10.43
N ALA A 55 5.05 -13.36 -9.33
CA ALA A 55 5.16 -11.91 -9.20
C ALA A 55 5.43 -11.51 -7.75
N CYS A 56 6.00 -10.32 -7.56
CA CYS A 56 6.21 -9.75 -6.24
C CYS A 56 5.98 -8.24 -6.20
N ARG A 57 5.65 -7.74 -5.02
CA ARG A 57 5.76 -6.34 -4.63
C ARG A 57 6.37 -6.31 -3.23
N PHE A 58 7.66 -6.01 -3.15
CA PHE A 58 8.46 -5.93 -1.94
C PHE A 58 9.04 -4.50 -1.80
N PRO A 59 9.50 -4.11 -0.60
CA PRO A 59 10.11 -2.81 -0.38
C PRO A 59 11.27 -2.57 -1.37
N GLY A 60 11.12 -1.58 -2.25
CA GLY A 60 12.09 -1.26 -3.30
C GLY A 60 12.07 -2.14 -4.56
N ALA A 61 11.22 -3.17 -4.62
CA ALA A 61 11.11 -4.07 -5.78
C ALA A 61 9.65 -4.39 -6.14
N GLU A 62 9.17 -3.87 -7.27
CA GLU A 62 7.88 -4.18 -7.87
C GLU A 62 7.96 -5.32 -8.91
N THR A 63 9.17 -5.81 -9.21
CA THR A 63 9.41 -6.93 -10.14
C THR A 63 10.44 -7.93 -9.60
N LEU A 64 10.47 -9.13 -10.19
CA LEU A 64 11.44 -10.17 -9.86
C LEU A 64 12.88 -9.78 -10.27
N ASP A 65 13.03 -8.97 -11.33
CA ASP A 65 14.34 -8.43 -11.75
C ASP A 65 14.86 -7.43 -10.70
N GLU A 66 14.01 -6.51 -10.23
CA GLU A 66 14.39 -5.56 -9.16
C GLU A 66 14.69 -6.28 -7.82
N LEU A 67 13.92 -7.32 -7.48
CA LEU A 67 14.21 -8.16 -6.32
C LEU A 67 15.60 -8.78 -6.43
N TRP A 68 15.93 -9.32 -7.61
CA TRP A 68 17.24 -9.89 -7.87
C TRP A 68 18.36 -8.85 -7.72
N ASP A 69 18.18 -7.67 -8.28
CA ASP A 69 19.18 -6.59 -8.21
C ASP A 69 19.45 -6.14 -6.77
N ILE A 70 18.41 -6.05 -5.93
CA ILE A 70 18.58 -5.74 -4.50
C ILE A 70 19.39 -6.83 -3.79
N LEU A 71 19.04 -8.10 -4.01
CA LEU A 71 19.69 -9.24 -3.38
C LEU A 71 21.17 -9.34 -3.79
N CYS A 72 21.48 -9.23 -5.08
CA CYS A 72 22.85 -9.28 -5.60
C CYS A 72 23.70 -8.09 -5.17
N ALA A 73 23.10 -6.90 -5.05
CA ALA A 73 23.78 -5.71 -4.57
C ALA A 73 24.03 -5.72 -3.05
N GLY A 74 23.49 -6.71 -2.32
CA GLY A 74 23.61 -6.76 -0.86
C GLY A 74 22.88 -5.61 -0.15
N ARG A 75 21.92 -4.96 -0.81
CA ARG A 75 21.25 -3.74 -0.30
C ARG A 75 20.08 -4.10 0.58
N THR A 76 19.99 -3.51 1.77
CA THR A 76 18.79 -3.62 2.61
C THR A 76 17.72 -2.62 2.18
N SER A 77 16.46 -3.05 2.18
CA SER A 77 15.26 -2.23 2.02
C SER A 77 14.59 -1.91 3.36
N ILE A 78 15.21 -2.30 4.48
CA ILE A 78 14.78 -1.90 5.82
C ILE A 78 15.06 -0.41 6.00
N ARG A 79 14.05 0.33 6.48
CA ARG A 79 14.10 1.77 6.68
C ARG A 79 13.19 2.18 7.82
N TYR A 80 13.28 3.44 8.22
CA TYR A 80 12.28 4.02 9.13
C TYR A 80 10.91 4.13 8.44
N PRO A 81 9.81 4.13 9.22
CA PRO A 81 8.46 4.31 8.68
C PRO A 81 8.39 5.58 7.82
N PRO A 82 7.81 5.52 6.61
CA PRO A 82 7.56 6.70 5.80
C PRO A 82 6.71 7.72 6.57
N GLU A 83 6.90 9.01 6.25
CA GLU A 83 6.08 10.07 6.82
C GLU A 83 4.59 9.80 6.55
N GLY A 84 3.76 9.99 7.57
CA GLY A 84 2.33 9.78 7.46
C GLY A 84 1.85 8.33 7.56
N ARG A 85 2.75 7.35 7.70
CA ARG A 85 2.43 5.92 7.74
C ARG A 85 1.37 5.54 8.79
N TRP A 86 1.41 6.13 9.98
CA TRP A 86 0.47 5.85 11.09
C TRP A 86 -0.21 7.11 11.64
N ASN A 87 -0.38 8.14 10.80
CA ASN A 87 -0.92 9.45 11.18
C ASN A 87 -2.07 9.39 12.20
N GLY A 88 -1.91 10.09 13.32
CA GLY A 88 -2.95 10.26 14.34
C GLY A 88 -3.04 9.15 15.39
N SER A 89 -2.12 8.16 15.38
CA SER A 89 -2.12 7.11 16.40
C SER A 89 -1.53 7.60 17.74
N GLY A 90 -0.51 8.46 17.69
CA GLY A 90 0.23 8.93 18.88
C GLY A 90 1.03 7.82 19.59
N ALA A 91 0.85 6.54 19.20
CA ALA A 91 1.48 5.39 19.81
C ALA A 91 3.00 5.39 19.62
N GLU A 92 3.49 6.01 18.54
CA GLU A 92 4.91 6.20 18.28
C GLU A 92 5.60 7.21 19.23
N GLN A 93 4.85 8.07 19.94
CA GLN A 93 5.45 9.08 20.82
C GLN A 93 6.17 8.45 22.01
N GLY A 94 7.45 8.79 22.20
CA GLY A 94 8.28 8.25 23.28
C GLY A 94 8.84 6.84 23.02
N THR A 95 8.54 6.22 21.87
CA THR A 95 9.11 4.93 21.47
C THR A 95 10.48 5.12 20.83
N ASN A 96 11.43 4.22 21.12
CA ASN A 96 12.71 4.20 20.40
C ASN A 96 12.47 3.97 18.90
N ARG A 97 12.94 4.91 18.07
CA ARG A 97 12.73 4.93 16.63
C ARG A 97 13.28 3.67 15.93
N ASP A 98 14.34 3.07 16.45
CA ASP A 98 14.94 1.86 15.85
C ASP A 98 14.02 0.63 15.97
N LEU A 99 13.17 0.58 17.00
CA LEU A 99 12.14 -0.46 17.16
C LEU A 99 11.03 -0.35 16.11
N LEU A 100 10.91 0.80 15.43
CA LEU A 100 9.92 1.05 14.40
C LEU A 100 10.48 0.84 12.98
N ALA A 101 11.77 0.54 12.84
CA ALA A 101 12.36 0.22 11.55
C ALA A 101 11.70 -1.03 10.94
N GLY A 102 11.59 -1.07 9.62
CA GLY A 102 10.97 -2.16 8.90
C GLY A 102 11.08 -2.06 7.39
N GLY A 103 10.67 -3.11 6.70
CA GLY A 103 10.50 -3.09 5.25
C GLY A 103 9.15 -2.49 4.89
N PHE A 104 9.10 -1.28 4.34
CA PHE A 104 7.83 -0.62 3.99
C PHE A 104 7.60 -0.60 2.48
N LEU A 105 6.38 -0.90 2.06
CA LEU A 105 5.94 -0.63 0.70
C LEU A 105 5.64 0.85 0.52
N ASP A 106 5.84 1.32 -0.70
CA ASP A 106 5.50 2.66 -1.17
C ASP A 106 4.16 2.65 -1.90
N ASN A 107 3.55 3.83 -2.03
CA ASN A 107 2.42 4.06 -2.94
C ASN A 107 1.21 3.14 -2.67
N LEU A 108 0.86 2.93 -1.39
CA LEU A 108 -0.24 2.05 -0.98
C LEU A 108 -1.63 2.60 -1.33
N GLU A 109 -1.71 3.91 -1.52
CA GLU A 109 -2.89 4.63 -1.94
C GLU A 109 -3.21 4.43 -3.42
N PHE A 110 -2.26 3.99 -4.26
CA PHE A 110 -2.47 3.90 -5.71
C PHE A 110 -2.97 2.52 -6.15
N PHE A 111 -3.98 2.50 -7.02
CA PHE A 111 -4.53 1.29 -7.61
C PHE A 111 -5.33 1.60 -8.89
N ASP A 112 -5.21 0.76 -9.90
CA ASP A 112 -5.94 0.91 -11.17
C ASP A 112 -7.37 0.34 -11.06
N SER A 113 -8.25 1.04 -10.35
CA SER A 113 -9.60 0.53 -10.07
C SER A 113 -10.43 0.34 -11.34
N ALA A 114 -10.29 1.24 -12.31
CA ALA A 114 -10.99 1.19 -13.59
C ALA A 114 -10.60 -0.06 -14.39
N PHE A 115 -9.32 -0.45 -14.36
CA PHE A 115 -8.87 -1.69 -14.98
C PHE A 115 -9.61 -2.93 -14.44
N PHE A 116 -9.84 -3.00 -13.13
CA PHE A 116 -10.55 -4.13 -12.51
C PHE A 116 -12.07 -3.97 -12.48
N GLY A 117 -12.63 -2.93 -13.11
CA GLY A 117 -14.07 -2.67 -13.09
C GLY A 117 -14.60 -2.28 -11.71
N ILE A 118 -13.75 -1.69 -10.87
CA ILE A 118 -14.08 -1.27 -9.50
C ILE A 118 -14.29 0.24 -9.49
N ALA A 119 -15.44 0.68 -8.98
CA ALA A 119 -15.76 2.10 -8.86
C ALA A 119 -14.73 2.80 -7.96
N PRO A 120 -14.27 4.04 -8.27
CA PRO A 120 -13.29 4.75 -7.46
C PRO A 120 -13.68 4.90 -5.98
N ALA A 121 -14.97 5.11 -5.71
CA ALA A 121 -15.50 5.20 -4.34
C ALA A 121 -15.33 3.88 -3.56
N ASP A 122 -15.51 2.74 -4.23
CA ASP A 122 -15.34 1.40 -3.63
C ASP A 122 -13.85 1.08 -3.45
N ALA A 123 -13.02 1.40 -4.45
CA ALA A 123 -11.57 1.25 -4.36
C ALA A 123 -10.96 2.07 -3.22
N GLY A 124 -11.55 3.24 -2.94
CA GLY A 124 -11.28 4.09 -1.78
C GLY A 124 -11.45 3.39 -0.42
N ARG A 125 -12.36 2.43 -0.36
CA ARG A 125 -12.77 1.72 0.87
C ARG A 125 -12.20 0.31 0.97
N MET A 126 -11.55 -0.17 -0.09
CA MET A 126 -10.90 -1.46 -0.11
C MET A 126 -9.67 -1.46 0.80
N ASP A 127 -9.49 -2.57 1.51
CA ASP A 127 -8.22 -2.87 2.16
C ASP A 127 -7.08 -2.82 1.11
N PRO A 128 -6.00 -2.04 1.32
CA PRO A 128 -4.88 -1.94 0.39
C PRO A 128 -4.27 -3.31 0.03
N ARG A 129 -4.33 -4.30 0.93
CA ARG A 129 -3.89 -5.67 0.67
C ARG A 129 -4.66 -6.29 -0.49
N GLN A 130 -5.97 -6.06 -0.56
CA GLN A 130 -6.82 -6.59 -1.63
C GLN A 130 -6.48 -5.94 -2.98
N ARG A 131 -6.18 -4.63 -2.99
CA ARG A 131 -5.75 -3.90 -4.20
C ARG A 131 -4.42 -4.43 -4.74
N ILE A 132 -3.43 -4.58 -3.86
CA ILE A 132 -2.11 -5.14 -4.20
C ILE A 132 -2.24 -6.57 -4.70
N LEU A 133 -3.08 -7.39 -4.08
CA LEU A 133 -3.33 -8.77 -4.51
C LEU A 133 -3.88 -8.81 -5.93
N LEU A 134 -4.83 -7.95 -6.30
CA LEU A 134 -5.40 -7.95 -7.66
C LEU A 134 -4.34 -7.65 -8.73
N GLU A 135 -3.52 -6.62 -8.55
CA GLU A 135 -2.42 -6.28 -9.46
C GLU A 135 -1.33 -7.37 -9.50
N SER A 136 -1.00 -7.95 -8.35
CA SER A 136 0.05 -8.98 -8.24
C SER A 136 -0.40 -10.31 -8.84
N VAL A 137 -1.67 -10.69 -8.66
CA VAL A 137 -2.26 -11.89 -9.27
C VAL A 137 -2.32 -11.75 -10.79
N TRP A 138 -2.75 -10.60 -11.29
CA TRP A 138 -2.71 -10.33 -12.73
C TRP A 138 -1.28 -10.50 -13.28
N SER A 139 -0.30 -9.88 -12.62
CA SER A 139 1.10 -9.95 -13.03
C SER A 139 1.64 -11.39 -13.01
N ALA A 140 1.30 -12.19 -12.00
CA ALA A 140 1.73 -13.59 -11.93
C ALA A 140 1.08 -14.47 -13.01
N LEU A 141 -0.17 -14.18 -13.37
CA LEU A 141 -0.86 -14.87 -14.48
C LEU A 141 -0.25 -14.51 -15.83
N GLU A 142 0.11 -13.24 -16.06
CA GLU A 142 0.86 -12.84 -17.25
C GLU A 142 2.25 -13.47 -17.28
N ASP A 143 2.99 -13.52 -16.16
CA ASP A 143 4.26 -14.24 -16.10
C ASP A 143 4.10 -15.74 -16.39
N ALA A 144 2.95 -16.33 -16.00
CA ALA A 144 2.59 -17.71 -16.35
C ALA A 144 2.21 -17.91 -17.83
N GLY A 145 2.06 -16.82 -18.60
CA GLY A 145 1.51 -16.84 -19.94
C GLY A 145 0.06 -17.34 -19.98
N VAL A 146 -0.73 -17.02 -18.95
CA VAL A 146 -2.14 -17.35 -18.85
C VAL A 146 -2.94 -16.05 -18.96
N PRO A 147 -3.59 -15.77 -20.11
CA PRO A 147 -4.42 -14.58 -20.24
C PRO A 147 -5.57 -14.65 -19.22
N PRO A 148 -5.69 -13.69 -18.27
CA PRO A 148 -6.67 -13.79 -17.19
C PRO A 148 -8.13 -13.95 -17.66
N SER A 149 -8.50 -13.35 -18.80
CA SER A 149 -9.82 -13.52 -19.40
C SER A 149 -10.21 -14.99 -19.69
N THR A 150 -9.23 -15.86 -19.93
CA THR A 150 -9.46 -17.28 -20.23
C THR A 150 -9.83 -18.11 -18.99
N LEU A 151 -9.64 -17.55 -17.79
CA LEU A 151 -9.90 -18.25 -16.53
C LEU A 151 -11.34 -18.13 -16.04
N GLN A 152 -12.17 -17.30 -16.68
CA GLN A 152 -13.55 -17.11 -16.26
C GLN A 152 -14.34 -18.43 -16.28
N GLY A 153 -14.92 -18.79 -15.14
CA GLY A 153 -15.66 -20.03 -14.94
C GLY A 153 -14.79 -21.28 -14.73
N SER A 154 -13.46 -21.15 -14.77
CA SER A 154 -12.52 -22.27 -14.60
C SER A 154 -12.45 -22.77 -13.16
N LYS A 155 -12.00 -24.01 -12.99
CA LYS A 155 -11.69 -24.62 -11.68
C LYS A 155 -10.34 -24.14 -11.14
N THR A 156 -10.10 -22.84 -11.16
CA THR A 156 -8.89 -22.24 -10.60
C THR A 156 -9.07 -22.02 -9.10
N GLY A 157 -8.16 -22.54 -8.29
CA GLY A 157 -8.14 -22.32 -6.85
C GLY A 157 -7.36 -21.05 -6.45
N VAL A 158 -7.70 -20.47 -5.30
CA VAL A 158 -7.09 -19.27 -4.72
C VAL A 158 -6.75 -19.55 -3.27
N TYR A 159 -5.47 -19.44 -2.91
CA TYR A 159 -4.96 -19.75 -1.57
C TYR A 159 -4.09 -18.59 -1.08
N ILE A 160 -4.57 -17.82 -0.12
CA ILE A 160 -3.89 -16.58 0.31
C ILE A 160 -3.47 -16.70 1.78
N GLY A 161 -2.18 -16.59 2.04
CA GLY A 161 -1.63 -16.34 3.37
C GLY A 161 -1.90 -14.89 3.78
N LEU A 162 -2.90 -14.68 4.64
CA LEU A 162 -3.35 -13.37 5.12
C LEU A 162 -4.09 -13.56 6.45
N ALA A 163 -3.80 -12.69 7.42
CA ALA A 163 -4.52 -12.63 8.68
C ALA A 163 -5.73 -11.71 8.53
N GLY A 164 -6.83 -12.08 9.19
CA GLY A 164 -7.95 -11.15 9.41
C GLY A 164 -7.45 -9.87 10.08
N GLN A 165 -8.17 -8.76 9.87
CA GLN A 165 -7.79 -7.47 10.45
C GLN A 165 -7.64 -7.56 11.98
N ALA A 166 -6.52 -7.06 12.52
CA ALA A 166 -6.31 -6.82 13.95
C ALA A 166 -6.71 -5.37 14.36
N GLY A 167 -7.18 -4.56 13.41
CA GLY A 167 -7.81 -3.26 13.64
C GLY A 167 -9.22 -3.36 14.24
N PRO A 168 -9.89 -2.21 14.53
CA PRO A 168 -11.15 -2.18 15.25
C PRO A 168 -12.11 -3.24 14.72
N SER A 169 -12.55 -4.12 15.64
CA SER A 169 -13.50 -5.20 15.40
C SER A 169 -14.59 -4.79 14.40
N LEU A 170 -15.18 -5.74 13.67
CA LEU A 170 -16.40 -5.49 12.87
C LEU A 170 -17.47 -4.70 13.66
N SER A 171 -17.46 -4.76 15.00
CA SER A 171 -18.31 -3.97 15.91
C SER A 171 -17.93 -2.49 16.09
N GLN A 172 -16.73 -2.08 15.70
CA GLN A 172 -16.19 -0.72 15.78
C GLN A 172 -16.02 -0.09 14.38
N ALA A 173 -15.96 -0.89 13.32
CA ALA A 173 -16.03 -0.41 11.94
C ALA A 173 -17.44 0.12 11.63
N LYS A 174 -17.57 1.37 11.18
CA LYS A 174 -18.80 1.86 10.53
C LYS A 174 -18.94 1.18 9.18
N ILE A 175 -19.48 -0.03 9.15
CA ILE A 175 -19.77 -0.77 7.91
C ILE A 175 -20.89 -0.04 7.18
N GLY A 176 -20.54 0.76 6.18
CA GLY A 176 -21.46 1.53 5.36
C GLY A 176 -21.97 0.78 4.13
N GLY A 177 -21.66 -0.52 3.98
CA GLY A 177 -22.12 -1.34 2.86
C GLY A 177 -21.34 -2.64 2.66
N ALA A 178 -21.71 -3.41 1.64
CA ALA A 178 -21.14 -4.73 1.34
C ALA A 178 -19.63 -4.69 1.01
N VAL A 179 -19.13 -3.60 0.43
CA VAL A 179 -17.71 -3.43 0.10
C VAL A 179 -16.86 -3.33 1.37
N ASP A 180 -17.33 -2.63 2.40
CA ASP A 180 -16.64 -2.53 3.69
C ASP A 180 -16.63 -3.88 4.39
N LEU A 181 -17.75 -4.61 4.35
CA LEU A 181 -17.84 -5.95 4.95
C LEU A 181 -16.85 -6.90 4.28
N ALA A 182 -16.79 -6.94 2.95
CA ALA A 182 -15.82 -7.73 2.21
C ALA A 182 -14.37 -7.27 2.43
N SER A 183 -14.15 -6.01 2.75
CA SER A 183 -12.81 -5.49 3.07
C SER A 183 -12.37 -5.83 4.50
N ALA A 184 -13.31 -5.92 5.44
CA ALA A 184 -13.05 -6.23 6.84
C ALA A 184 -12.86 -7.73 7.11
N LEU A 185 -13.47 -8.60 6.30
CA LEU A 185 -13.34 -10.06 6.45
C LEU A 185 -12.01 -10.56 5.87
N GLY A 186 -11.28 -11.39 6.63
CA GLY A 186 -10.06 -12.05 6.13
C GLY A 186 -10.30 -12.86 4.85
N SER A 187 -11.41 -13.61 4.79
CA SER A 187 -11.83 -14.36 3.60
C SER A 187 -12.18 -13.47 2.40
N GLY A 188 -12.46 -12.19 2.63
CA GLY A 188 -12.81 -11.24 1.59
C GLY A 188 -11.67 -10.97 0.60
N ALA A 189 -10.41 -11.14 1.01
CA ALA A 189 -9.27 -11.00 0.11
C ALA A 189 -9.23 -12.12 -0.94
N ALA A 190 -9.28 -13.38 -0.52
CA ALA A 190 -9.33 -14.53 -1.43
C ALA A 190 -10.63 -14.53 -2.26
N GLY A 191 -11.76 -14.22 -1.63
CA GLY A 191 -13.06 -14.08 -2.29
C GLY A 191 -13.05 -13.01 -3.38
N ARG A 192 -12.41 -11.86 -3.15
CA ARG A 192 -12.33 -10.80 -4.16
C ARG A 192 -11.48 -11.20 -5.36
N VAL A 193 -10.35 -11.87 -5.15
CA VAL A 193 -9.56 -12.43 -6.27
C VAL A 193 -10.42 -13.40 -7.07
N ALA A 194 -11.05 -14.38 -6.42
CA ALA A 194 -11.91 -15.33 -7.13
C ALA A 194 -13.06 -14.64 -7.88
N TYR A 195 -13.70 -13.65 -7.26
CA TYR A 195 -14.78 -12.86 -7.87
C TYR A 195 -14.31 -12.08 -9.10
N THR A 196 -13.23 -11.29 -8.98
CA THR A 196 -12.73 -10.41 -10.04
C THR A 196 -12.29 -11.18 -11.28
N PHE A 197 -11.71 -12.37 -11.10
CA PHE A 197 -11.28 -13.22 -12.21
C PHE A 197 -12.32 -14.30 -12.60
N GLY A 198 -13.49 -14.33 -11.94
CA GLY A 198 -14.58 -15.27 -12.22
C GLY A 198 -14.25 -16.75 -11.94
N LEU A 199 -13.40 -17.04 -10.96
CA LEU A 199 -12.87 -18.36 -10.65
C LEU A 199 -13.86 -19.20 -9.83
N ARG A 200 -13.84 -20.53 -10.01
CA ARG A 200 -14.77 -21.46 -9.35
C ARG A 200 -14.09 -22.60 -8.56
N GLY A 201 -12.77 -22.55 -8.38
CA GLY A 201 -12.05 -23.52 -7.55
C GLY A 201 -12.05 -23.18 -6.05
N PRO A 202 -11.37 -23.99 -5.22
CA PRO A 202 -11.24 -23.75 -3.78
C PRO A 202 -10.69 -22.34 -3.50
N THR A 203 -11.32 -21.59 -2.60
CA THR A 203 -10.95 -20.20 -2.30
C THR A 203 -10.76 -20.05 -0.79
N LEU A 204 -9.51 -19.88 -0.36
CA LEU A 204 -9.10 -20.02 1.04
C LEU A 204 -8.22 -18.83 1.45
N THR A 205 -8.46 -18.35 2.67
CA THR A 205 -7.54 -17.48 3.39
C THR A 205 -6.95 -18.27 4.55
N VAL A 206 -5.64 -18.26 4.69
CA VAL A 206 -4.86 -19.08 5.61
C VAL A 206 -4.11 -18.17 6.56
N ASP A 207 -4.32 -18.39 7.86
CA ASP A 207 -3.55 -17.74 8.92
C ASP A 207 -2.94 -18.81 9.83
N THR A 208 -1.63 -18.93 9.72
CA THR A 208 -0.76 -19.72 10.59
C THR A 208 0.44 -18.86 11.02
N ALA A 209 0.20 -17.56 11.23
CA ALA A 209 1.23 -16.56 11.46
C ALA A 209 2.31 -16.57 10.34
N CYS A 210 3.59 -16.70 10.70
CA CYS A 210 4.72 -16.54 9.79
C CYS A 210 4.85 -17.66 8.73
N SER A 211 4.18 -18.81 8.92
CA SER A 211 4.16 -19.92 7.95
C SER A 211 3.05 -19.83 6.91
N SER A 212 2.16 -18.83 6.99
CA SER A 212 0.89 -18.77 6.24
C SER A 212 1.02 -18.97 4.74
N SER A 213 1.95 -18.29 4.09
CA SER A 213 2.14 -18.42 2.62
C SER A 213 2.65 -19.80 2.19
N LEU A 214 3.50 -20.47 2.98
CA LEU A 214 3.93 -21.84 2.65
C LEU A 214 2.87 -22.88 2.99
N VAL A 215 2.04 -22.65 4.02
CA VAL A 215 0.86 -23.47 4.27
C VAL A 215 -0.13 -23.34 3.11
N ALA A 216 -0.38 -22.11 2.62
CA ALA A 216 -1.20 -21.88 1.44
C ALA A 216 -0.63 -22.59 0.20
N LEU A 217 0.70 -22.56 0.00
CA LEU A 217 1.38 -23.31 -1.07
C LEU A 217 1.18 -24.83 -0.93
N HIS A 218 1.32 -25.37 0.28
CA HIS A 218 1.10 -26.78 0.55
C HIS A 218 -0.34 -27.18 0.22
N LEU A 219 -1.34 -26.44 0.70
CA LEU A 219 -2.75 -26.70 0.43
C LEU A 219 -3.08 -26.63 -1.05
N ALA A 220 -2.57 -25.62 -1.77
CA ALA A 220 -2.74 -25.51 -3.21
C ALA A 220 -2.10 -26.69 -3.98
N THR A 221 -0.92 -27.12 -3.54
CA THR A 221 -0.23 -28.30 -4.08
C THR A 221 -1.11 -29.55 -3.90
N GLN A 222 -1.69 -29.74 -2.70
CA GLN A 222 -2.61 -30.85 -2.46
C GLN A 222 -3.88 -30.76 -3.31
N GLY A 223 -4.50 -29.57 -3.41
CA GLY A 223 -5.71 -29.37 -4.22
C GLY A 223 -5.49 -29.67 -5.71
N LEU A 224 -4.30 -29.38 -6.26
CA LEU A 224 -3.93 -29.75 -7.62
C LEU A 224 -3.74 -31.26 -7.77
N ILE A 225 -3.06 -31.91 -6.83
CA ILE A 225 -2.81 -33.37 -6.84
C ILE A 225 -4.12 -34.15 -6.70
N LEU A 226 -5.03 -33.67 -5.86
CA LEU A 226 -6.36 -34.27 -5.65
C LEU A 226 -7.36 -33.96 -6.77
N GLY A 227 -7.02 -33.05 -7.69
CA GLY A 227 -7.89 -32.65 -8.80
C GLY A 227 -9.06 -31.74 -8.39
N GLU A 228 -8.96 -31.07 -7.24
CA GLU A 228 -9.94 -30.06 -6.79
C GLU A 228 -9.84 -28.77 -7.62
N CYS A 229 -8.67 -28.52 -8.21
CA CYS A 229 -8.41 -27.44 -9.16
C CYS A 229 -7.43 -27.89 -10.26
N ASP A 230 -7.42 -27.15 -11.37
CA ASP A 230 -6.53 -27.38 -12.52
C ASP A 230 -5.41 -26.34 -12.63
N LEU A 231 -5.62 -25.19 -11.98
CA LEU A 231 -4.65 -24.12 -11.78
C LEU A 231 -4.87 -23.59 -10.37
N ALA A 232 -3.80 -23.24 -9.67
CA ALA A 232 -3.90 -22.63 -8.35
C ALA A 232 -3.09 -21.35 -8.27
N ILE A 233 -3.71 -20.29 -7.75
CA ILE A 233 -3.09 -19.02 -7.42
C ILE A 233 -2.76 -19.06 -5.94
N VAL A 234 -1.49 -18.89 -5.60
CA VAL A 234 -1.03 -18.85 -4.20
C VAL A 234 -0.39 -17.51 -3.93
N ALA A 235 -0.83 -16.84 -2.87
CA ALA A 235 -0.28 -15.55 -2.48
C ALA A 235 0.05 -15.50 -0.99
N GLY A 236 0.97 -14.62 -0.62
CA GLY A 236 1.19 -14.20 0.75
C GLY A 236 1.31 -12.68 0.80
N ILE A 237 0.59 -12.03 1.70
CA ILE A 237 0.62 -10.56 1.81
C ILE A 237 0.64 -10.09 3.27
N ASN A 238 1.47 -9.09 3.55
CA ASN A 238 1.53 -8.42 4.85
C ASN A 238 1.65 -6.90 4.69
N LEU A 239 0.98 -6.14 5.54
CA LEU A 239 1.11 -4.69 5.68
C LEU A 239 1.14 -4.31 7.17
N LEU A 240 1.95 -3.31 7.52
CA LEU A 240 2.10 -2.76 8.87
C LEU A 240 1.12 -1.60 9.06
N GLN A 241 -0.11 -1.92 9.46
CA GLN A 241 -1.22 -0.97 9.48
C GLN A 241 -1.22 -0.04 10.72
N SER A 242 -0.57 -0.45 11.82
CA SER A 242 -0.51 0.32 13.06
C SER A 242 0.85 0.21 13.73
N ALA A 243 1.34 1.31 14.31
CA ALA A 243 2.52 1.34 15.16
C ALA A 243 2.35 0.45 16.40
N ALA A 244 1.13 0.39 16.94
CA ALA A 244 0.82 -0.31 18.20
C ALA A 244 1.15 -1.81 18.13
N GLU A 245 0.94 -2.45 16.97
CA GLU A 245 1.30 -3.87 16.79
C GLU A 245 2.81 -4.09 16.83
N THR A 246 3.57 -3.18 16.23
CA THR A 246 5.04 -3.23 16.25
C THR A 246 5.57 -2.99 17.66
N ILE A 247 4.98 -2.04 18.39
CA ILE A 247 5.32 -1.76 19.79
C ILE A 247 5.00 -2.97 20.67
N ALA A 248 3.82 -3.57 20.52
CA ALA A 248 3.44 -4.78 21.26
C ALA A 248 4.40 -5.96 20.97
N ALA A 249 4.85 -6.12 19.72
CA ALA A 249 5.86 -7.11 19.38
C ALA A 249 7.23 -6.80 20.01
N ALA A 250 7.60 -5.52 20.13
CA ALA A 250 8.82 -5.10 20.81
C ALA A 250 8.75 -5.34 22.32
N GLU A 251 7.61 -5.04 22.96
CA GLU A 251 7.33 -5.36 24.37
C GLU A 251 7.36 -6.87 24.64
N ALA A 252 6.96 -7.69 23.66
CA ALA A 252 7.07 -9.14 23.69
C ALA A 252 8.50 -9.66 23.45
N GLY A 253 9.48 -8.78 23.22
CA GLY A 253 10.89 -9.14 23.00
C GLY A 253 11.17 -9.79 21.65
N LEU A 254 10.31 -9.58 20.64
CA LEU A 254 10.47 -10.16 19.31
C LEU A 254 11.24 -9.25 18.35
N ILE A 255 11.23 -7.94 18.60
CA ILE A 255 11.79 -6.94 17.70
C ILE A 255 13.26 -6.68 18.02
N SER A 256 14.10 -6.63 16.97
CA SER A 256 15.51 -6.26 17.11
C SER A 256 15.65 -4.83 17.61
N SER A 257 16.52 -4.63 18.59
CA SER A 257 16.85 -3.31 19.13
C SER A 257 17.72 -2.47 18.18
N THR A 258 18.36 -3.14 17.21
CA THR A 258 19.27 -2.52 16.24
C THR A 258 18.58 -2.00 14.98
N GLY A 259 17.29 -2.30 14.80
CA GLY A 259 16.55 -1.96 13.59
C GLY A 259 16.96 -2.78 12.36
N ALA A 260 17.60 -3.94 12.53
CA ALA A 260 17.97 -4.87 11.46
C ALA A 260 17.68 -6.34 11.83
N CYS A 261 17.64 -7.23 10.83
CA CYS A 261 17.60 -8.67 11.09
C CYS A 261 19.01 -9.26 10.91
N HIS A 262 19.49 -10.01 11.91
CA HIS A 262 20.80 -10.69 11.86
C HIS A 262 20.65 -12.22 11.87
N PRO A 263 20.07 -12.84 10.84
CA PRO A 263 19.85 -14.28 10.86
C PRO A 263 21.16 -15.05 10.92
N PHE A 264 21.29 -15.90 11.93
CA PHE A 264 22.50 -16.65 12.29
C PHE A 264 23.71 -15.76 12.66
N GLY A 265 23.48 -14.46 12.86
CA GLY A 265 24.49 -13.48 13.23
C GLY A 265 24.83 -13.48 14.73
N ALA A 266 26.01 -12.95 15.07
CA ALA A 266 26.44 -12.77 16.45
C ALA A 266 25.54 -11.78 17.22
N ASP A 267 25.01 -10.78 16.51
CA ASP A 267 24.12 -9.73 17.02
C ASP A 267 22.63 -10.06 16.81
N ALA A 268 22.30 -11.36 16.74
CA ALA A 268 20.93 -11.85 16.66
C ALA A 268 20.17 -11.56 17.97
N ASP A 269 19.28 -10.57 17.96
CA ASP A 269 18.48 -10.12 19.11
C ASP A 269 16.97 -10.05 18.83
N GLY A 270 16.53 -10.39 17.61
CA GLY A 270 15.15 -10.27 17.16
C GLY A 270 15.05 -10.07 15.64
N PHE A 271 13.86 -9.71 15.17
CA PHE A 271 13.63 -9.34 13.77
C PHE A 271 13.04 -7.93 13.66
N VAL A 272 13.15 -7.30 12.48
CA VAL A 272 12.29 -6.16 12.13
C VAL A 272 11.09 -6.64 11.33
N ARG A 273 9.93 -6.00 11.48
CA ARG A 273 8.74 -6.34 10.70
C ARG A 273 8.87 -5.83 9.26
N GLY A 274 8.12 -6.41 8.33
CA GLY A 274 8.11 -5.94 6.96
C GLY A 274 6.80 -6.18 6.23
N GLU A 275 6.64 -5.46 5.14
CA GLU A 275 5.52 -5.48 4.22
C GLU A 275 5.88 -6.15 2.91
N GLY A 276 4.89 -6.71 2.24
CA GLY A 276 5.11 -7.24 0.91
C GLY A 276 4.01 -8.18 0.46
N CYS A 277 3.99 -8.41 -0.85
CA CYS A 277 3.13 -9.37 -1.51
C CYS A 277 3.97 -10.23 -2.45
N GLY A 278 3.85 -11.55 -2.33
CA GLY A 278 4.36 -12.47 -3.33
C GLY A 278 3.23 -13.35 -3.85
N VAL A 279 3.29 -13.70 -5.13
CA VAL A 279 2.29 -14.56 -5.79
C VAL A 279 3.01 -15.58 -6.67
N VAL A 280 2.53 -16.83 -6.65
CA VAL A 280 2.91 -17.88 -7.59
C VAL A 280 1.68 -18.55 -8.19
N VAL A 281 1.80 -18.98 -9.44
CA VAL A 281 0.78 -19.72 -10.18
C VAL A 281 1.25 -21.15 -10.37
N LEU A 282 0.39 -22.10 -10.03
CA LEU A 282 0.72 -23.53 -9.98
C LEU A 282 -0.12 -24.33 -10.98
N ARG A 283 0.49 -25.36 -11.56
CA ARG A 283 -0.18 -26.44 -12.30
C ARG A 283 0.42 -27.79 -11.92
N ARG A 284 -0.32 -28.87 -12.13
CA ARG A 284 0.31 -30.21 -12.14
C ARG A 284 1.41 -30.21 -13.18
N GLU A 285 2.56 -30.79 -12.87
CA GLU A 285 3.70 -30.83 -13.79
C GLU A 285 3.33 -31.51 -15.12
N SER A 286 2.49 -32.54 -15.06
CA SER A 286 1.93 -33.24 -16.23
C SER A 286 1.11 -32.36 -17.17
N ASP A 287 0.56 -31.26 -16.66
CA ASP A 287 -0.36 -30.38 -17.38
C ASP A 287 0.37 -29.17 -17.99
N VAL A 288 1.68 -29.06 -17.74
CA VAL A 288 2.52 -28.06 -18.40
C VAL A 288 2.90 -28.58 -19.78
N GLY A 289 2.19 -28.10 -20.80
CA GLY A 289 2.48 -28.43 -22.20
C GLY A 289 3.90 -28.04 -22.64
N ARG A 290 4.32 -28.51 -23.83
CA ARG A 290 5.69 -28.29 -24.35
C ARG A 290 6.10 -26.82 -24.46
N SER A 291 5.16 -25.94 -24.77
CA SER A 291 5.37 -24.48 -24.87
C SER A 291 5.21 -23.75 -23.53
N GLY A 292 4.81 -24.47 -22.48
CA GLY A 292 4.68 -23.92 -21.13
C GLY A 292 6.04 -23.61 -20.51
N SER A 293 6.09 -22.54 -19.71
CA SER A 293 7.27 -22.20 -18.93
C SER A 293 7.17 -22.78 -17.53
N ARG A 294 8.28 -23.30 -16.99
CA ARG A 294 8.38 -23.62 -15.56
C ARG A 294 9.40 -22.67 -14.94
N ARG A 295 9.08 -22.18 -13.75
CA ARG A 295 9.96 -21.34 -12.93
C ARG A 295 10.75 -22.23 -11.98
N ALA A 296 10.07 -23.22 -11.40
CA ALA A 296 10.59 -24.31 -10.59
C ALA A 296 9.52 -25.39 -10.45
N THR A 297 9.87 -26.55 -9.91
CA THR A 297 8.92 -27.62 -9.56
C THR A 297 8.92 -27.84 -8.05
N VAL A 298 7.75 -27.80 -7.41
CA VAL A 298 7.57 -28.25 -6.02
C VAL A 298 7.67 -29.76 -5.99
N ARG A 299 8.75 -30.27 -5.39
CA ARG A 299 9.04 -31.70 -5.28
C ARG A 299 8.34 -32.34 -4.09
N GLY A 300 8.27 -31.62 -2.97
CA GLY A 300 7.60 -32.08 -1.78
C GLY A 300 7.38 -30.94 -0.79
N SER A 301 6.32 -31.04 0.01
CA SER A 301 6.06 -30.10 1.09
C SER A 301 5.44 -30.82 2.30
N ALA A 302 5.76 -30.35 3.49
CA ALA A 302 5.19 -30.87 4.72
C ALA A 302 4.88 -29.79 5.74
N LEU A 303 3.88 -30.08 6.57
CA LEU A 303 3.40 -29.25 7.66
C LEU A 303 3.39 -30.08 8.95
N ASN A 304 3.70 -29.46 10.08
CA ASN A 304 3.41 -30.01 11.41
C ASN A 304 3.21 -28.88 12.44
N HIS A 305 3.15 -29.23 13.72
CA HIS A 305 3.07 -28.27 14.82
C HIS A 305 4.13 -28.57 15.88
N ASN A 306 4.58 -27.53 16.61
CA ASN A 306 5.53 -27.64 17.71
C ASN A 306 5.06 -28.54 18.88
N GLY A 307 3.77 -28.89 18.92
CA GLY A 307 3.16 -29.59 20.05
C GLY A 307 3.28 -28.78 21.36
N ARG A 308 3.44 -29.48 22.48
CA ARG A 308 3.70 -28.85 23.79
C ARG A 308 5.19 -28.52 23.93
N ALA A 309 5.53 -27.25 23.74
CA ALA A 309 6.87 -26.69 23.94
C ALA A 309 6.96 -25.86 25.24
N ALA A 310 8.05 -25.12 25.44
CA ALA A 310 8.27 -24.29 26.64
C ALA A 310 7.26 -23.13 26.81
N GLY A 311 6.59 -22.75 25.73
CA GLY A 311 5.52 -21.77 25.66
C GLY A 311 4.83 -21.85 24.31
N LEU A 312 3.68 -21.16 24.14
CA LEU A 312 2.94 -21.16 22.88
C LEU A 312 3.80 -20.66 21.71
N THR A 313 4.61 -19.63 21.96
CA THR A 313 5.48 -18.99 20.98
C THR A 313 6.89 -19.59 20.92
N ALA A 314 7.18 -20.60 21.74
CA ALA A 314 8.49 -21.21 21.77
C ALA A 314 8.67 -22.18 20.57
N PRO A 315 9.78 -22.08 19.82
CA PRO A 315 10.11 -23.04 18.77
C PRO A 315 10.40 -24.44 19.32
N SER A 316 10.31 -25.46 18.44
CA SER A 316 10.64 -26.86 18.77
C SER A 316 11.58 -27.45 17.72
N GLY A 317 12.86 -27.61 18.07
CA GLY A 317 13.85 -28.18 17.15
C GLY A 317 13.55 -29.62 16.72
N ILE A 318 12.84 -30.40 17.56
CA ILE A 318 12.39 -31.76 17.21
C ILE A 318 11.27 -31.69 16.16
N ALA A 319 10.30 -30.78 16.32
CA ALA A 319 9.23 -30.61 15.35
C ALA A 319 9.77 -30.09 14.01
N GLN A 320 10.75 -29.17 14.04
CA GLN A 320 11.43 -28.69 12.84
C GLN A 320 12.15 -29.83 12.10
N GLU A 321 12.88 -30.69 12.82
CA GLU A 321 13.49 -31.88 12.23
C GLU A 321 12.45 -32.81 11.59
N GLN A 322 11.33 -33.06 12.27
CA GLN A 322 10.27 -33.93 11.76
C GLN A 322 9.63 -33.39 10.47
N VAL A 323 9.35 -32.09 10.39
CA VAL A 323 8.75 -31.50 9.18
C VAL A 323 9.71 -31.52 8.01
N ILE A 324 11.01 -31.31 8.25
CA ILE A 324 12.06 -31.42 7.22
C ILE A 324 12.11 -32.85 6.67
N ARG A 325 12.17 -33.87 7.56
CA ARG A 325 12.18 -35.28 7.14
C ARG A 325 10.93 -35.66 6.35
N ALA A 326 9.75 -35.23 6.79
CA ALA A 326 8.50 -35.51 6.10
C ALA A 326 8.44 -34.88 4.70
N ALA A 327 8.98 -33.67 4.53
CA ALA A 327 9.03 -33.01 3.23
C ALA A 327 10.03 -33.72 2.27
N LEU A 328 11.19 -34.14 2.78
CA LEU A 328 12.17 -34.95 2.04
C LEU A 328 11.57 -36.30 1.59
N GLU A 329 10.87 -36.98 2.48
CA GLU A 329 10.19 -38.25 2.19
C GLU A 329 9.16 -38.07 1.07
N ARG A 330 8.33 -37.02 1.14
CA ARG A 330 7.34 -36.69 0.10
C ARG A 330 7.99 -36.31 -1.23
N ALA A 331 9.16 -35.66 -1.18
CA ALA A 331 9.94 -35.32 -2.36
C ALA A 331 10.63 -36.54 -3.00
N GLY A 332 10.75 -37.65 -2.25
CA GLY A 332 11.60 -38.79 -2.59
C GLY A 332 13.06 -38.36 -2.78
N ALA A 333 13.51 -37.35 -2.01
CA ALA A 333 14.82 -36.72 -2.17
C ALA A 333 15.78 -37.13 -1.04
N ASN A 334 17.04 -37.31 -1.38
CA ASN A 334 18.11 -37.52 -0.41
C ASN A 334 18.52 -36.16 0.20
N PRO A 335 18.70 -36.04 1.53
CA PRO A 335 19.18 -34.80 2.14
C PRO A 335 20.47 -34.23 1.50
N ALA A 336 21.34 -35.07 0.96
CA ALA A 336 22.57 -34.63 0.27
C ALA A 336 22.31 -33.92 -1.07
N GLU A 337 21.15 -34.10 -1.69
CA GLU A 337 20.77 -33.45 -2.97
C GLU A 337 20.37 -31.98 -2.79
N VAL A 338 19.97 -31.57 -1.57
CA VAL A 338 19.62 -30.18 -1.29
C VAL A 338 20.87 -29.31 -1.40
N THR A 339 20.83 -28.29 -2.23
CA THR A 339 21.98 -27.44 -2.58
C THR A 339 22.12 -26.25 -1.66
N PHE A 340 21.01 -25.69 -1.19
CA PHE A 340 20.97 -24.65 -0.16
C PHE A 340 19.62 -24.67 0.55
N VAL A 341 19.57 -24.07 1.73
CA VAL A 341 18.34 -23.85 2.49
C VAL A 341 18.09 -22.35 2.60
N GLU A 342 16.92 -21.90 2.17
CA GLU A 342 16.37 -20.61 2.56
C GLU A 342 15.60 -20.80 3.88
N ALA A 343 16.28 -20.49 4.98
CA ALA A 343 15.83 -20.75 6.33
C ALA A 343 14.69 -19.83 6.77
N HIS A 344 14.03 -20.19 7.87
CA HIS A 344 13.15 -19.25 8.57
C HIS A 344 13.97 -18.09 9.12
N GLY A 345 15.12 -18.34 9.74
CA GLY A 345 16.20 -17.39 10.05
C GLY A 345 15.70 -15.99 10.34
N THR A 346 15.12 -15.79 11.52
CA THR A 346 14.56 -14.50 11.92
C THR A 346 15.58 -13.61 12.62
N GLY A 347 16.74 -14.13 13.00
CA GLY A 347 17.67 -13.40 13.87
C GLY A 347 17.28 -13.49 15.33
N THR A 348 16.42 -14.45 15.71
CA THR A 348 16.09 -14.70 17.12
C THR A 348 17.13 -15.66 17.72
N PRO A 349 17.80 -15.32 18.84
CA PRO A 349 18.95 -16.10 19.31
C PRO A 349 18.65 -17.58 19.55
N LEU A 350 17.50 -17.88 20.18
CA LEU A 350 17.04 -19.25 20.42
C LEU A 350 16.49 -19.92 19.15
N GLY A 351 15.69 -19.20 18.36
CA GLY A 351 15.05 -19.74 17.15
C GLY A 351 16.08 -20.17 16.12
N ASP A 352 17.04 -19.30 15.81
CA ASP A 352 18.10 -19.56 14.85
C ASP A 352 19.01 -20.72 15.29
N ALA A 353 19.30 -20.84 16.61
CA ALA A 353 20.10 -21.94 17.13
C ALA A 353 19.39 -23.30 16.98
N LEU A 354 18.09 -23.36 17.30
CA LEU A 354 17.29 -24.58 17.15
C LEU A 354 17.10 -24.95 15.68
N GLU A 355 16.89 -23.97 14.80
CA GLU A 355 16.77 -24.20 13.36
C GLU A 355 18.08 -24.75 12.80
N ALA A 356 19.22 -24.16 13.12
CA ALA A 356 20.53 -24.66 12.68
C ALA A 356 20.77 -26.10 13.15
N GLN A 357 20.42 -26.43 14.40
CA GLN A 357 20.54 -27.80 14.90
C GLN A 357 19.60 -28.78 14.17
N ALA A 358 18.36 -28.38 13.90
CA ALA A 358 17.40 -29.20 13.16
C ALA A 358 17.88 -29.47 11.72
N LEU A 359 18.42 -28.45 11.05
CA LEU A 359 19.02 -28.57 9.71
C LEU A 359 20.25 -29.46 9.74
N SER A 360 21.12 -29.33 10.75
CA SER A 360 22.30 -30.18 10.90
C SER A 360 21.93 -31.67 11.08
N ARG A 361 20.95 -31.98 11.94
CA ARG A 361 20.51 -33.37 12.19
C ARG A 361 19.83 -34.03 10.99
N THR A 362 19.28 -33.23 10.08
CA THR A 362 18.55 -33.72 8.90
C THR A 362 19.42 -33.76 7.65
N TYR A 363 20.13 -32.67 7.37
CA TYR A 363 20.97 -32.52 6.20
C TYR A 363 22.45 -32.80 6.44
N GLY A 364 22.99 -32.47 7.62
CA GLY A 364 24.43 -32.47 7.87
C GLY A 364 25.09 -33.86 7.87
N ALA A 365 24.41 -34.87 8.42
CA ALA A 365 25.00 -36.20 8.68
C ALA A 365 25.56 -36.94 7.44
N ALA A 366 25.08 -36.62 6.23
CA ALA A 366 25.47 -37.28 4.99
C ALA A 366 26.35 -36.43 4.06
N ARG A 367 26.77 -35.22 4.51
CA ARG A 367 27.41 -34.24 3.62
C ARG A 367 28.92 -34.15 3.80
N ARG A 368 29.62 -34.11 2.67
CA ARG A 368 31.07 -33.78 2.62
C ARG A 368 31.30 -32.27 2.69
N GLU A 369 30.43 -31.50 2.05
CA GLU A 369 30.48 -30.04 2.00
C GLU A 369 29.38 -29.44 2.86
N ALA A 370 29.69 -28.36 3.56
CA ALA A 370 28.74 -27.66 4.41
C ALA A 370 27.56 -27.12 3.59
N LEU A 371 26.34 -27.27 4.10
CA LEU A 371 25.13 -26.81 3.43
C LEU A 371 24.98 -25.29 3.57
N PRO A 372 24.91 -24.53 2.46
CA PRO A 372 24.63 -23.10 2.48
C PRO A 372 23.29 -22.76 3.13
N LEU A 373 23.30 -21.82 4.07
CA LEU A 373 22.13 -21.29 4.76
C LEU A 373 21.91 -19.83 4.36
N ALA A 374 20.76 -19.58 3.76
CA ALA A 374 20.33 -18.28 3.30
C ALA A 374 19.10 -17.78 4.07
N ALA A 375 18.95 -16.47 4.23
CA ALA A 375 17.83 -15.86 4.92
C ALA A 375 17.53 -14.45 4.38
N SER A 376 16.46 -14.31 3.60
CA SER A 376 16.02 -13.06 2.96
C SER A 376 15.57 -11.96 3.93
N LYS A 377 15.33 -12.28 5.21
CA LYS A 377 14.84 -11.32 6.21
C LYS A 377 15.85 -10.22 6.54
N ALA A 378 17.14 -10.46 6.31
CA ALA A 378 18.18 -9.45 6.41
C ALA A 378 18.02 -8.27 5.42
N PHE A 379 17.32 -8.51 4.29
CA PHE A 379 17.12 -7.51 3.24
C PHE A 379 15.81 -6.75 3.39
N PHE A 380 14.72 -7.45 3.67
CA PHE A 380 13.36 -6.89 3.61
C PHE A 380 12.65 -6.86 4.96
N GLY A 381 13.31 -7.31 6.03
CA GLY A 381 12.67 -7.61 7.29
C GLY A 381 11.85 -8.91 7.24
N HIS A 382 11.23 -9.25 8.36
CA HIS A 382 10.30 -10.35 8.46
C HIS A 382 8.93 -9.94 7.92
N LEU A 383 8.60 -10.36 6.69
CA LEU A 383 7.31 -10.07 6.04
C LEU A 383 6.11 -10.84 6.62
N GLU A 384 6.24 -11.36 7.84
CA GLU A 384 5.25 -12.20 8.54
C GLU A 384 4.59 -13.22 7.61
N LEU A 385 3.30 -13.05 7.30
CA LEU A 385 2.50 -13.95 6.47
C LEU A 385 3.02 -14.11 5.04
N ALA A 386 3.70 -13.10 4.49
CA ALA A 386 4.30 -13.12 3.16
C ALA A 386 5.74 -13.65 3.14
N SER A 387 6.35 -13.93 4.31
CA SER A 387 7.78 -14.29 4.41
C SER A 387 8.12 -15.57 3.65
N GLY A 388 7.25 -16.57 3.75
CA GLY A 388 7.40 -17.81 3.01
C GLY A 388 7.47 -17.59 1.50
N MET A 389 6.68 -16.64 0.99
CA MET A 389 6.66 -16.32 -0.43
C MET A 389 7.90 -15.53 -0.87
N LEU A 390 8.40 -14.60 -0.06
CA LEU A 390 9.70 -13.96 -0.30
C LEU A 390 10.83 -15.01 -0.40
N SER A 391 10.89 -15.91 0.57
CA SER A 391 11.87 -17.01 0.59
C SER A 391 11.74 -17.92 -0.63
N LEU A 392 10.51 -18.27 -1.03
CA LEU A 392 10.26 -19.07 -2.22
C LEU A 392 10.73 -18.38 -3.51
N LEU A 393 10.37 -17.10 -3.68
CA LEU A 393 10.73 -16.34 -4.88
C LEU A 393 12.24 -16.10 -4.99
N LYS A 394 12.92 -15.82 -3.87
CA LYS A 394 14.39 -15.80 -3.83
C LYS A 394 14.97 -17.15 -4.24
N ALA A 395 14.47 -18.25 -3.69
CA ALA A 395 14.98 -19.58 -4.03
C ALA A 395 14.80 -19.90 -5.53
N ILE A 396 13.66 -19.53 -6.12
CA ILE A 396 13.43 -19.65 -7.58
C ILE A 396 14.46 -18.84 -8.36
N LEU A 397 14.72 -17.59 -7.99
CA LEU A 397 15.70 -16.73 -8.67
C LEU A 397 17.12 -17.30 -8.58
N VAL A 398 17.52 -17.76 -7.40
CA VAL A 398 18.83 -18.41 -7.17
C VAL A 398 18.99 -19.63 -8.06
N LEU A 399 17.98 -20.52 -8.11
CA LEU A 399 18.01 -21.72 -8.94
C LEU A 399 18.07 -21.40 -10.43
N ARG A 400 17.39 -20.34 -10.88
CA ARG A 400 17.38 -19.93 -12.29
C ARG A 400 18.65 -19.22 -12.73
N ARG A 401 19.28 -18.44 -11.83
CA ARG A 401 20.44 -17.60 -12.15
C ARG A 401 21.77 -18.16 -11.68
N GLY A 402 21.77 -19.26 -10.93
CA GLY A 402 22.97 -19.99 -10.53
C GLY A 402 23.87 -19.24 -9.54
N LEU A 403 23.32 -18.26 -8.82
CA LEU A 403 24.05 -17.47 -7.82
C LEU A 403 23.20 -17.39 -6.54
N LEU A 404 23.78 -17.75 -5.41
CA LEU A 404 23.21 -17.57 -4.09
C LEU A 404 23.80 -16.31 -3.44
N PRO A 405 23.03 -15.22 -3.29
CA PRO A 405 23.52 -13.99 -2.67
C PRO A 405 23.88 -14.20 -1.19
N ALA A 406 24.81 -13.39 -0.69
CA ALA A 406 25.09 -13.30 0.74
C ALA A 406 23.85 -12.93 1.54
N ASN A 407 23.79 -13.26 2.83
CA ASN A 407 22.70 -12.86 3.72
C ASN A 407 22.79 -11.40 4.16
N GLY A 408 23.94 -10.75 4.00
CA GLY A 408 24.21 -9.40 4.48
C GLY A 408 25.62 -9.31 5.08
N THR A 409 25.93 -8.15 5.63
CA THR A 409 27.25 -7.82 6.20
C THR A 409 27.18 -7.78 7.73
N TYR A 410 27.24 -8.96 8.37
CA TYR A 410 27.34 -9.09 9.82
C TYR A 410 28.14 -10.33 10.20
N ALA A 411 28.74 -10.31 11.40
CA ALA A 411 29.51 -11.45 11.90
C ALA A 411 28.57 -12.62 12.21
N VAL A 412 28.97 -13.83 11.85
CA VAL A 412 28.23 -15.05 12.19
C VAL A 412 28.45 -15.38 13.67
N ARG A 413 27.42 -15.89 14.36
CA ARG A 413 27.52 -16.27 15.77
C ARG A 413 28.62 -17.29 16.04
N SER A 414 29.36 -17.09 17.13
CA SER A 414 30.51 -17.91 17.53
C SER A 414 30.18 -18.99 18.57
N ASP A 415 28.97 -18.96 19.14
CA ASP A 415 28.48 -19.97 20.09
C ASP A 415 28.09 -21.29 19.40
N LEU A 416 27.95 -21.29 18.07
CA LEU A 416 27.75 -22.49 17.25
C LEU A 416 29.02 -22.87 16.49
N SER A 417 29.39 -24.15 16.55
CA SER A 417 30.43 -24.71 15.69
C SER A 417 29.87 -25.06 14.31
N TRP A 418 29.87 -24.10 13.38
CA TRP A 418 29.32 -24.26 12.03
C TRP A 418 29.93 -25.43 11.25
N ARG A 419 31.23 -25.68 11.47
CA ARG A 419 31.94 -26.81 10.89
C ARG A 419 31.37 -28.15 11.37
N ASP A 420 31.12 -28.29 12.68
CA ASP A 420 30.57 -29.52 13.25
C ASP A 420 29.09 -29.69 12.89
N LEU A 421 28.38 -28.58 12.67
CA LEU A 421 27.01 -28.61 12.17
C LEU A 421 26.92 -28.99 10.68
N HIS A 422 28.03 -28.97 9.93
CA HIS A 422 28.05 -29.10 8.47
C HIS A 422 27.15 -28.07 7.77
N LEU A 423 27.10 -26.85 8.28
CA LEU A 423 26.30 -25.74 7.75
C LEU A 423 27.20 -24.52 7.47
N LEU A 424 26.80 -23.72 6.48
CA LEU A 424 27.54 -22.54 6.04
C LEU A 424 26.58 -21.34 5.94
N PRO A 425 26.50 -20.47 6.96
CA PRO A 425 25.84 -19.18 6.81
C PRO A 425 26.49 -18.37 5.69
N VAL A 426 25.70 -18.01 4.68
CA VAL A 426 26.21 -17.40 3.46
C VAL A 426 26.55 -15.94 3.72
N THR A 427 27.86 -15.64 3.86
CA THR A 427 28.39 -14.29 4.08
C THR A 427 29.02 -13.69 2.82
N GLU A 428 29.28 -14.52 1.80
CA GLU A 428 29.76 -14.13 0.48
C GLU A 428 28.90 -14.83 -0.59
N PRO A 429 28.70 -14.23 -1.78
CA PRO A 429 27.95 -14.86 -2.84
C PRO A 429 28.54 -16.21 -3.28
N ILE A 430 27.70 -17.23 -3.47
CA ILE A 430 28.11 -18.58 -3.87
C ILE A 430 27.53 -18.89 -5.25
N HIS A 431 28.39 -19.21 -6.22
CA HIS A 431 27.95 -19.76 -7.50
C HIS A 431 27.52 -21.21 -7.31
N LEU A 432 26.32 -21.56 -7.78
CA LEU A 432 25.88 -22.95 -7.81
C LEU A 432 26.61 -23.65 -8.94
N SER A 433 27.53 -24.57 -8.60
CA SER A 433 28.26 -25.35 -9.59
C SER A 433 27.33 -26.33 -10.29
N ALA A 434 27.33 -26.40 -11.62
CA ALA A 434 26.62 -27.46 -12.34
C ALA A 434 27.05 -28.83 -11.78
N SER A 435 26.11 -29.58 -11.21
CA SER A 435 26.38 -30.89 -10.65
C SER A 435 26.99 -31.80 -11.72
N ALA A 436 28.02 -32.58 -11.36
CA ALA A 436 28.60 -33.58 -12.27
C ALA A 436 27.48 -34.51 -12.77
N GLY A 437 27.18 -34.47 -14.08
CA GLY A 437 26.10 -35.24 -14.70
C GLY A 437 24.80 -34.49 -14.99
N GLY A 438 24.75 -33.16 -14.85
CA GLY A 438 23.59 -32.35 -15.24
C GLY A 438 22.42 -32.41 -14.25
N ALA A 439 22.68 -32.75 -12.98
CA ALA A 439 21.64 -32.80 -11.95
C ALA A 439 21.15 -31.39 -11.60
N THR A 440 19.83 -31.23 -11.63
CA THR A 440 19.07 -30.04 -11.25
C THR A 440 19.30 -29.69 -9.77
N HIS A 441 19.41 -28.39 -9.49
CA HIS A 441 19.59 -27.94 -8.11
C HIS A 441 18.28 -28.04 -7.33
N LEU A 442 18.35 -28.63 -6.13
CA LEU A 442 17.22 -28.72 -5.19
C LEU A 442 17.40 -27.70 -4.07
N ALA A 443 16.43 -26.83 -3.84
CA ALA A 443 16.42 -25.88 -2.73
C ALA A 443 15.37 -26.28 -1.70
N ALA A 444 15.67 -26.00 -0.43
CA ALA A 444 14.74 -26.19 0.67
C ALA A 444 14.34 -24.83 1.27
N ILE A 445 13.07 -24.67 1.63
CA ILE A 445 12.53 -23.44 2.22
C ILE A 445 11.80 -23.78 3.52
N SER A 446 12.15 -23.06 4.60
CA SER A 446 11.53 -23.20 5.92
C SER A 446 10.73 -21.96 6.32
N ALA A 447 9.54 -22.16 6.90
CA ALA A 447 8.80 -21.09 7.58
C ALA A 447 8.13 -21.63 8.86
N PHE A 448 8.41 -21.00 10.00
CA PHE A 448 7.92 -21.42 11.30
C PHE A 448 7.00 -20.34 11.89
N GLY A 449 5.74 -20.66 12.08
CA GLY A 449 4.74 -19.77 12.64
C GLY A 449 4.92 -19.60 14.15
N GLY A 450 4.81 -18.37 14.63
CA GLY A 450 4.90 -18.05 16.06
C GLY A 450 3.81 -18.70 16.93
N THR A 451 2.77 -19.29 16.35
CA THR A 451 1.76 -20.08 17.09
C THR A 451 2.07 -21.58 17.11
N GLY A 452 3.12 -22.01 16.40
CA GLY A 452 3.66 -23.37 16.43
C GLY A 452 3.57 -24.15 15.11
N THR A 453 2.82 -23.69 14.10
CA THR A 453 2.75 -24.37 12.80
C THR A 453 4.05 -24.22 12.03
N ASN A 454 4.64 -25.32 11.57
CA ASN A 454 5.84 -25.31 10.75
C ASN A 454 5.52 -25.75 9.32
N ALA A 455 6.17 -25.14 8.34
CA ALA A 455 6.12 -25.53 6.94
C ALA A 455 7.53 -25.70 6.38
N HIS A 456 7.74 -26.77 5.60
CA HIS A 456 8.97 -27.01 4.88
C HIS A 456 8.69 -27.47 3.46
N VAL A 457 9.37 -26.89 2.48
CA VAL A 457 9.11 -27.08 1.04
C VAL A 457 10.41 -27.34 0.30
N LEU A 458 10.44 -28.32 -0.58
CA LEU A 458 11.54 -28.56 -1.51
C LEU A 458 11.12 -28.20 -2.92
N ILE A 459 11.93 -27.37 -3.58
CA ILE A 459 11.75 -26.99 -4.98
C ILE A 459 12.97 -27.35 -5.82
N GLU A 460 12.75 -27.73 -7.06
CA GLU A 460 13.77 -28.08 -8.03
C GLU A 460 13.81 -27.03 -9.14
N GLY A 461 15.02 -26.58 -9.50
CA GLY A 461 15.23 -25.68 -10.64
C GLY A 461 15.06 -26.41 -11.97
N GLU A 462 14.58 -25.71 -12.99
CA GLU A 462 14.56 -26.26 -14.35
C GLU A 462 15.94 -26.10 -15.00
N SER A 463 16.43 -27.15 -15.67
CA SER A 463 17.64 -27.03 -16.50
C SER A 463 17.39 -25.96 -17.57
N GLN A 464 18.23 -24.92 -17.61
CA GLN A 464 18.18 -23.96 -18.69
C GLN A 464 18.30 -24.72 -20.01
N CYS A 465 17.26 -24.65 -20.83
CA CYS A 465 17.36 -25.15 -22.20
C CYS A 465 18.15 -24.11 -22.98
N ASP A 466 19.11 -24.57 -23.78
CA ASP A 466 19.81 -23.71 -24.72
C ASP A 466 18.78 -22.93 -25.53
N SER A 467 18.82 -21.60 -25.41
CA SER A 467 18.04 -20.72 -26.28
C SER A 467 18.52 -20.97 -27.69
N ALA A 468 17.72 -21.69 -28.48
CA ALA A 468 18.01 -21.83 -29.89
C ALA A 468 18.07 -20.42 -30.49
N ASN A 469 19.23 -20.05 -31.01
CA ASN A 469 19.43 -18.77 -31.68
C ASN A 469 18.49 -18.73 -32.88
N ASP A 470 17.36 -18.04 -32.75
CA ASP A 470 16.38 -17.93 -33.82
C ASP A 470 16.61 -16.63 -34.58
N ASN A 471 17.46 -16.71 -35.60
CA ASN A 471 17.64 -15.64 -36.56
C ASN A 471 16.38 -15.57 -37.44
N GLY A 472 15.47 -14.66 -37.12
CA GLY A 472 14.23 -14.51 -37.86
C GLY A 472 13.48 -13.23 -37.51
N ILE A 473 12.69 -12.75 -38.47
CA ILE A 473 11.81 -11.60 -38.30
C ILE A 473 10.46 -12.04 -37.72
N TRP A 474 9.97 -11.31 -36.70
CA TRP A 474 8.76 -11.65 -35.94
C TRP A 474 7.89 -10.41 -35.65
N PRO A 475 6.56 -10.55 -35.58
CA PRO A 475 5.66 -9.49 -35.14
C PRO A 475 5.49 -9.52 -33.61
N PHE A 476 5.50 -8.35 -32.98
CA PHE A 476 5.33 -8.17 -31.55
C PHE A 476 4.09 -7.33 -31.29
N PHE A 477 3.09 -7.93 -30.63
CA PHE A 477 1.79 -7.31 -30.37
C PHE A 477 1.71 -6.78 -28.94
N LEU A 478 1.37 -5.52 -28.77
CA LEU A 478 1.13 -4.91 -27.46
C LEU A 478 -0.22 -4.22 -27.43
N SER A 479 -0.83 -4.20 -26.24
CA SER A 479 -2.09 -3.49 -26.04
C SER A 479 -2.21 -2.89 -24.65
N GLY A 480 -3.06 -1.87 -24.52
CA GLY A 480 -3.44 -1.25 -23.26
C GLY A 480 -4.95 -0.98 -23.21
N LYS A 481 -5.53 -0.98 -22.00
CA LYS A 481 -6.92 -0.51 -21.81
C LYS A 481 -7.06 1.00 -22.05
N THR A 482 -5.97 1.74 -21.90
CA THR A 482 -5.87 3.17 -22.17
C THR A 482 -4.66 3.44 -23.08
N GLN A 483 -4.64 4.60 -23.74
CA GLN A 483 -3.51 5.02 -24.56
C GLN A 483 -2.23 5.23 -23.72
N SER A 484 -2.38 5.72 -22.48
CA SER A 484 -1.31 5.86 -21.47
C SER A 484 -0.72 4.49 -21.12
N ALA A 485 -1.56 3.50 -20.82
CA ALA A 485 -1.10 2.14 -20.50
C ALA A 485 -0.35 1.50 -21.67
N LEU A 486 -0.85 1.66 -22.91
CA LEU A 486 -0.13 1.18 -24.10
C LEU A 486 1.26 1.83 -24.23
N ARG A 487 1.35 3.16 -24.11
CA ARG A 487 2.64 3.87 -24.17
C ARG A 487 3.60 3.41 -23.07
N ASN A 488 3.10 3.20 -21.86
CA ASN A 488 3.93 2.69 -20.76
C ASN A 488 4.39 1.24 -21.00
N ALA A 489 3.56 0.40 -21.63
CA ALA A 489 3.91 -0.99 -21.95
C ALA A 489 5.04 -1.02 -22.99
N LEU A 490 4.94 -0.19 -24.02
CA LEU A 490 5.98 0.00 -25.04
C LEU A 490 7.31 0.45 -24.41
N ARG A 491 7.29 1.45 -23.50
CA ARG A 491 8.49 1.92 -22.79
C ARG A 491 9.11 0.86 -21.90
N ARG A 492 8.28 0.14 -21.13
CA ARG A 492 8.75 -0.92 -20.22
C ARG A 492 9.42 -2.05 -20.99
N LEU A 493 8.80 -2.54 -22.07
CA LEU A 493 9.38 -3.61 -22.89
C LEU A 493 10.65 -3.13 -23.61
N SER A 494 10.64 -1.92 -24.17
CA SER A 494 11.83 -1.33 -24.81
C SER A 494 13.02 -1.26 -23.85
N ARG A 495 12.81 -0.78 -22.61
CA ARG A 495 13.86 -0.72 -21.59
C ARG A 495 14.36 -2.11 -21.22
N TRP A 496 13.45 -3.04 -20.96
CA TRP A 496 13.78 -4.41 -20.56
C TRP A 496 14.62 -5.16 -21.61
N LEU A 497 14.38 -4.90 -22.91
CA LEU A 497 15.19 -5.41 -24.01
C LEU A 497 16.58 -4.77 -24.06
N LYS A 498 16.70 -3.46 -23.80
CA LYS A 498 17.99 -2.73 -23.82
C LYS A 498 18.94 -3.13 -22.69
N GLU A 499 18.40 -3.58 -21.56
CA GLU A 499 19.18 -3.97 -20.38
C GLU A 499 19.78 -5.39 -20.50
N ARG A 500 19.48 -6.12 -21.57
CA ARG A 500 19.94 -7.49 -21.80
C ARG A 500 20.90 -7.58 -23.00
N PRO A 501 21.93 -8.44 -22.97
CA PRO A 501 22.76 -8.73 -24.12
C PRO A 501 21.95 -9.32 -25.29
N GLU A 502 22.36 -8.97 -26.52
CA GLU A 502 21.78 -9.53 -27.74
C GLU A 502 21.94 -11.07 -27.73
N GLY A 503 20.86 -11.78 -28.08
CA GLY A 503 20.83 -13.24 -28.09
C GLY A 503 20.49 -13.91 -26.76
N GLU A 504 20.36 -13.16 -25.64
CA GLU A 504 19.83 -13.72 -24.38
C GLU A 504 18.35 -14.12 -24.53
N ILE A 505 17.59 -13.34 -25.31
CA ILE A 505 16.15 -13.52 -25.51
C ILE A 505 15.86 -14.01 -26.93
N SER A 506 15.16 -15.13 -27.04
CA SER A 506 14.59 -15.62 -28.29
C SER A 506 13.44 -14.71 -28.75
N LEU A 507 13.56 -14.13 -29.94
CA LEU A 507 12.50 -13.29 -30.53
C LEU A 507 11.21 -14.07 -30.79
N ARG A 508 11.30 -15.35 -31.14
CA ARG A 508 10.15 -16.24 -31.29
C ARG A 508 9.39 -16.42 -29.98
N ASP A 509 10.11 -16.67 -28.89
CA ASP A 509 9.51 -16.86 -27.57
C ASP A 509 8.90 -15.57 -27.04
N LEU A 510 9.55 -14.43 -27.31
CA LEU A 510 8.99 -13.10 -27.02
C LEU A 510 7.71 -12.84 -27.81
N ALA A 511 7.71 -13.08 -29.13
CA ALA A 511 6.54 -12.92 -29.98
C ALA A 511 5.39 -13.85 -29.55
N TYR A 512 5.70 -15.11 -29.24
CA TYR A 512 4.74 -16.08 -28.76
C TYR A 512 4.14 -15.68 -27.41
N THR A 513 4.96 -15.22 -26.47
CA THR A 513 4.51 -14.78 -25.16
C THR A 513 3.57 -13.57 -25.26
N LEU A 514 3.92 -12.58 -26.11
CA LEU A 514 3.08 -11.41 -26.35
C LEU A 514 1.77 -11.75 -27.06
N HIS A 515 1.79 -12.74 -27.96
CA HIS A 515 0.63 -13.16 -28.75
C HIS A 515 -0.34 -14.07 -27.97
N SER A 516 0.19 -15.10 -27.28
CA SER A 516 -0.60 -16.17 -26.69
C SER A 516 -0.71 -16.08 -25.16
N GLY A 517 0.22 -15.38 -24.52
CA GLY A 517 0.31 -15.29 -23.05
C GLY A 517 -0.30 -14.03 -22.45
N ARG A 518 -1.01 -13.20 -23.23
CA ARG A 518 -1.53 -11.90 -22.79
C ARG A 518 -2.99 -11.72 -23.19
N ASP A 519 -3.72 -10.93 -22.39
CA ASP A 519 -5.00 -10.37 -22.83
C ASP A 519 -4.75 -9.22 -23.82
N HIS A 520 -5.62 -9.08 -24.81
CA HIS A 520 -5.51 -8.04 -25.85
C HIS A 520 -6.64 -7.02 -25.75
N PHE A 521 -6.26 -5.76 -25.52
CA PHE A 521 -7.16 -4.64 -25.28
C PHE A 521 -7.41 -3.78 -26.52
N ALA A 522 -8.18 -2.70 -26.37
CA ALA A 522 -8.64 -1.86 -27.47
C ALA A 522 -7.53 -0.98 -28.08
N HIS A 523 -6.63 -0.42 -27.26
CA HIS A 523 -5.49 0.33 -27.78
C HIS A 523 -4.38 -0.65 -28.12
N ARG A 524 -4.01 -0.73 -29.39
CA ARG A 524 -3.09 -1.74 -29.91
C ARG A 524 -1.93 -1.10 -30.66
N ALA A 525 -0.76 -1.70 -30.54
CA ALA A 525 0.40 -1.41 -31.34
C ALA A 525 1.07 -2.73 -31.75
N ALA A 526 1.72 -2.72 -32.90
CA ALA A 526 2.53 -3.83 -33.35
C ALA A 526 3.82 -3.33 -34.00
N VAL A 527 4.92 -4.04 -33.77
CA VAL A 527 6.19 -3.84 -34.47
C VAL A 527 6.64 -5.15 -35.09
N VAL A 528 7.38 -5.07 -36.18
CA VAL A 528 8.00 -6.23 -36.83
C VAL A 528 9.50 -6.01 -36.79
N ALA A 529 10.26 -6.93 -36.19
CA ALA A 529 11.70 -6.77 -36.00
C ALA A 529 12.45 -8.09 -36.09
N GLY A 530 13.71 -8.01 -36.53
CA GLY A 530 14.63 -9.15 -36.67
C GLY A 530 15.73 -9.23 -35.61
N SER A 531 15.79 -8.28 -34.68
CA SER A 531 16.72 -8.27 -33.53
C SER A 531 16.07 -7.66 -32.30
N THR A 532 16.61 -7.96 -31.11
CA THR A 532 16.12 -7.37 -29.85
C THR A 532 16.42 -5.88 -29.80
N ALA A 533 17.59 -5.46 -30.30
CA ALA A 533 17.95 -4.04 -30.46
C ALA A 533 16.97 -3.26 -31.37
N GLN A 534 16.67 -3.79 -32.56
CA GLN A 534 15.71 -3.16 -33.48
C GLN A 534 14.31 -3.10 -32.86
N CYS A 535 13.85 -4.19 -32.24
CA CYS A 535 12.56 -4.22 -31.55
C CYS A 535 12.49 -3.13 -30.47
N ALA A 536 13.52 -3.01 -29.62
CA ALA A 536 13.57 -1.99 -28.58
C ALA A 536 13.52 -0.56 -29.12
N GLN A 537 14.17 -0.28 -30.26
CA GLN A 537 14.16 1.03 -30.90
C GLN A 537 12.78 1.37 -31.48
N LEU A 538 12.14 0.44 -32.18
CA LEU A 538 10.80 0.63 -32.75
C LEU A 538 9.75 0.86 -31.64
N LEU A 539 9.81 0.08 -30.56
CA LEU A 539 8.93 0.25 -29.39
C LEU A 539 9.12 1.61 -28.73
N ALA A 540 10.36 2.09 -28.57
CA ALA A 540 10.64 3.41 -28.02
C ALA A 540 10.06 4.52 -28.89
N SER A 541 10.27 4.43 -30.21
CA SER A 541 9.77 5.42 -31.18
C SER A 541 8.24 5.52 -31.16
N LEU A 542 7.55 4.37 -31.11
CA LEU A 542 6.08 4.34 -30.97
C LEU A 542 5.59 4.95 -29.65
N ALA A 543 6.37 4.85 -28.58
CA ALA A 543 5.99 5.39 -27.28
C ALA A 543 6.12 6.92 -27.16
N GLU A 544 6.89 7.57 -28.04
CA GLU A 544 7.20 9.00 -27.98
C GLU A 544 6.25 9.91 -28.76
N GLY A 545 5.49 9.39 -29.74
CA GLY A 545 4.32 10.10 -30.26
C GLY A 545 4.20 10.22 -31.78
N ALA A 546 3.94 9.09 -32.45
CA ALA A 546 3.12 9.11 -33.65
C ALA A 546 1.66 9.42 -33.27
N SER A 547 0.94 10.27 -34.02
CA SER A 547 -0.46 10.57 -33.75
C SER A 547 -1.35 9.31 -33.92
N ALA A 548 -2.58 9.33 -33.39
CA ALA A 548 -3.50 8.21 -33.53
C ALA A 548 -3.89 7.91 -35.01
N ASP A 549 -3.81 8.91 -35.89
CA ASP A 549 -3.95 8.75 -37.33
C ASP A 549 -2.69 8.15 -37.99
N ASP A 550 -1.51 8.29 -37.36
CA ASP A 550 -0.23 7.75 -37.82
C ASP A 550 -0.01 6.27 -37.41
N ALA A 551 -0.76 5.70 -36.47
CA ALA A 551 -0.55 4.31 -36.04
C ALA A 551 -0.67 3.29 -37.20
N THR A 552 -1.45 3.64 -38.23
CA THR A 552 -1.58 2.88 -39.48
C THR A 552 -0.43 3.14 -40.47
N GLN A 553 0.30 4.26 -40.35
CA GLN A 553 1.43 4.66 -41.21
C GLN A 553 2.80 4.13 -40.75
N TRP A 554 3.00 3.81 -39.46
CA TRP A 554 4.32 3.35 -38.96
C TRP A 554 4.71 1.91 -39.33
N VAL A 555 3.79 1.12 -39.89
CA VAL A 555 4.12 -0.18 -40.51
C VAL A 555 5.10 -0.01 -41.69
N MET A 556 5.28 1.20 -42.24
CA MET A 556 5.96 1.45 -43.52
C MET A 556 7.40 1.99 -43.44
N ALA A 557 7.90 2.49 -42.30
CA ALA A 557 9.09 3.37 -42.30
C ALA A 557 10.47 2.70 -42.36
N GLU A 558 10.60 1.39 -42.11
CA GLU A 558 11.91 0.68 -42.21
C GLU A 558 12.01 -0.34 -43.35
N ALA A 559 10.99 -0.44 -44.23
CA ALA A 559 11.09 -1.22 -45.47
C ALA A 559 12.04 -0.58 -46.52
N ALA A 560 12.68 0.54 -46.19
CA ALA A 560 13.54 1.32 -47.09
C ALA A 560 15.03 1.26 -46.72
N SER A 561 15.60 0.05 -46.65
CA SER A 561 16.97 -0.17 -47.13
C SER A 561 17.04 -1.53 -47.81
N ALA A 562 16.35 -1.57 -48.96
CA ALA A 562 16.29 -2.71 -49.84
C ALA A 562 17.65 -2.94 -50.50
N GLU A 563 18.32 -4.04 -50.16
CA GLU A 563 19.14 -4.82 -51.08
C GLU A 563 19.45 -6.20 -50.47
N GLN A 564 18.48 -7.13 -50.55
CA GLN A 564 18.72 -8.54 -50.92
C GLN A 564 17.39 -9.32 -51.00
N SER A 565 17.25 -10.03 -52.11
CA SER A 565 16.02 -10.56 -52.70
C SER A 565 15.80 -12.02 -52.30
N GLU A 566 14.89 -12.23 -51.34
CA GLU A 566 14.09 -13.45 -51.07
C GLU A 566 13.21 -13.25 -49.80
N SER A 567 13.59 -12.31 -48.92
CA SER A 567 12.95 -12.01 -47.63
C SER A 567 11.62 -11.22 -47.67
N LEU A 568 11.30 -10.56 -48.79
CA LEU A 568 10.12 -9.68 -48.91
C LEU A 568 8.79 -10.41 -48.67
N GLY A 569 8.69 -11.72 -48.93
CA GLY A 569 7.44 -12.48 -48.76
C GLY A 569 7.01 -12.66 -47.30
N ARG A 570 7.94 -13.09 -46.43
CA ARG A 570 7.65 -13.29 -44.99
C ARG A 570 7.45 -11.97 -44.27
N GLU A 571 8.31 -11.00 -44.52
CA GLU A 571 8.20 -9.67 -43.90
C GLU A 571 6.87 -8.98 -44.27
N THR A 572 6.51 -8.96 -45.56
CA THR A 572 5.21 -8.41 -46.01
C THR A 572 4.03 -9.14 -45.37
N ARG A 573 4.10 -10.47 -45.23
CA ARG A 573 3.07 -11.27 -44.54
C ARG A 573 2.92 -10.86 -43.08
N LEU A 574 4.03 -10.76 -42.34
CA LEU A 574 4.03 -10.43 -40.92
C LEU A 574 3.61 -8.97 -40.68
N MET A 575 4.01 -8.02 -41.53
CA MET A 575 3.51 -6.65 -41.53
C MET A 575 2.00 -6.60 -41.77
N GLY A 576 1.48 -7.43 -42.67
CA GLY A 576 0.04 -7.60 -42.88
C GLY A 576 -0.69 -8.08 -41.63
N LEU A 577 -0.12 -9.03 -40.88
CA LEU A 577 -0.68 -9.49 -39.60
C LEU A 577 -0.60 -8.41 -38.51
N ALA A 578 0.51 -7.66 -38.44
CA ALA A 578 0.68 -6.51 -37.55
C ALA A 578 -0.39 -5.43 -37.79
N ARG A 579 -0.69 -5.13 -39.06
CA ARG A 579 -1.77 -4.22 -39.43
C ARG A 579 -3.14 -4.75 -39.01
N GLN A 580 -3.44 -6.01 -39.31
CA GLN A 580 -4.71 -6.64 -38.89
C GLN A 580 -4.90 -6.57 -37.37
N TYR A 581 -3.81 -6.76 -36.60
CA TYR A 581 -3.84 -6.63 -35.15
C TYR A 581 -4.25 -5.23 -34.70
N CYS A 582 -3.64 -4.20 -35.27
CA CYS A 582 -3.95 -2.79 -34.98
C CYS A 582 -5.39 -2.42 -35.39
N GLU A 583 -5.93 -3.05 -36.44
CA GLU A 583 -7.32 -2.91 -36.88
C GLU A 583 -8.34 -3.67 -35.99
N GLY A 584 -7.88 -4.29 -34.89
CA GLY A 584 -8.76 -4.96 -33.92
C GLY A 584 -8.93 -6.47 -34.14
N LYS A 585 -8.36 -7.05 -35.21
CA LYS A 585 -8.40 -8.51 -35.46
C LYS A 585 -7.30 -9.20 -34.64
N MET A 586 -7.46 -10.49 -34.31
CA MET A 586 -6.39 -11.26 -33.67
C MET A 586 -5.85 -12.28 -34.68
N PRO A 587 -4.63 -12.08 -35.21
CA PRO A 587 -3.98 -13.07 -36.07
C PRO A 587 -3.84 -14.43 -35.38
N LYS A 588 -3.83 -15.53 -36.14
CA LYS A 588 -3.52 -16.86 -35.61
C LYS A 588 -2.01 -17.06 -35.54
N TRP A 589 -1.51 -17.66 -34.47
CA TRP A 589 -0.08 -18.02 -34.31
C TRP A 589 0.47 -18.80 -35.51
N SER A 590 -0.31 -19.75 -36.03
CA SER A 590 0.07 -20.57 -37.18
C SER A 590 0.37 -19.76 -38.45
N GLY A 591 -0.12 -18.52 -38.56
CA GLY A 591 0.20 -17.63 -39.69
C GLY A 591 1.54 -16.89 -39.55
N MET A 592 2.19 -16.98 -38.39
CA MET A 592 3.48 -16.33 -38.10
C MET A 592 4.66 -17.27 -38.32
N ILE A 593 4.41 -18.58 -38.30
CA ILE A 593 5.38 -19.64 -38.52
C ILE A 593 5.38 -20.01 -40.01
N ASP A 594 6.55 -20.27 -40.60
CA ASP A 594 6.62 -20.83 -41.95
C ASP A 594 6.27 -22.33 -41.94
N GLU A 595 5.72 -22.86 -43.03
CA GLU A 595 5.25 -24.26 -43.10
C GLU A 595 6.37 -25.28 -42.75
N ASP A 596 7.62 -24.93 -42.99
CA ASP A 596 8.80 -25.77 -42.77
C ASP A 596 9.38 -25.64 -41.34
N GLN A 597 8.93 -24.63 -40.56
CA GLN A 597 9.43 -24.38 -39.20
C GLN A 597 8.65 -25.21 -38.17
N LYS A 598 9.37 -25.95 -37.32
CA LYS A 598 8.76 -26.62 -36.15
C LYS A 598 8.29 -25.58 -35.13
N ASP A 599 7.03 -25.67 -34.71
CA ASP A 599 6.48 -24.88 -33.60
C ASP A 599 7.06 -25.38 -32.27
N ASN A 600 8.15 -24.74 -31.84
CA ASN A 600 8.84 -25.00 -30.59
C ASN A 600 8.88 -23.77 -29.68
N ALA A 601 8.02 -22.78 -29.95
CA ALA A 601 7.95 -21.55 -29.18
C ALA A 601 7.58 -21.83 -27.72
N ARG A 602 8.13 -21.04 -26.82
CA ARG A 602 7.97 -21.17 -25.37
C ARG A 602 7.55 -19.86 -24.74
N LEU A 603 6.80 -19.98 -23.65
CA LEU A 603 6.49 -18.84 -22.79
C LEU A 603 7.75 -18.42 -22.02
N ILE A 604 8.03 -17.12 -21.97
CA ILE A 604 9.13 -16.53 -21.21
C ILE A 604 8.63 -15.44 -20.26
N SER A 605 9.42 -15.12 -19.23
CA SER A 605 9.14 -14.00 -18.32
C SER A 605 9.48 -12.68 -19.03
N ILE A 606 8.49 -11.81 -19.19
CA ILE A 606 8.63 -10.47 -19.78
C ILE A 606 7.85 -9.46 -18.93
N PRO A 607 8.10 -8.14 -19.05
CA PRO A 607 7.38 -7.13 -18.28
C PRO A 607 5.86 -7.29 -18.35
N THR A 608 5.20 -7.11 -17.20
CA THR A 608 3.75 -7.22 -17.06
C THR A 608 3.04 -5.89 -17.27
N TYR A 609 1.70 -5.95 -17.29
CA TYR A 609 0.83 -4.81 -17.56
C TYR A 609 1.16 -3.57 -16.69
N PRO A 610 1.30 -2.38 -17.29
CA PRO A 610 1.55 -1.13 -16.57
C PRO A 610 0.25 -0.51 -16.05
N PHE A 611 -0.21 -0.97 -14.89
CA PHE A 611 -1.35 -0.38 -14.19
C PHE A 611 -1.24 1.13 -14.02
N GLU A 612 -2.35 1.84 -14.19
CA GLU A 612 -2.42 3.26 -13.89
C GLU A 612 -2.37 3.48 -12.37
N ARG A 613 -1.54 4.43 -11.94
CA ARG A 613 -1.39 4.78 -10.53
C ARG A 613 -2.41 5.86 -10.16
N THR A 614 -3.68 5.45 -10.02
CA THR A 614 -4.76 6.34 -9.59
C THR A 614 -4.91 6.28 -8.07
N SER A 615 -4.95 7.44 -7.41
CA SER A 615 -5.13 7.47 -5.96
C SER A 615 -6.51 6.96 -5.59
N CYS A 616 -6.51 5.91 -4.80
CA CYS A 616 -7.63 5.26 -4.16
C CYS A 616 -7.63 5.55 -2.65
N SER A 617 -7.11 6.70 -2.23
CA SER A 617 -7.51 7.22 -0.93
C SER A 617 -9.02 7.47 -0.97
N PRO A 618 -9.76 7.17 0.12
CA PRO A 618 -11.19 7.40 0.15
C PRO A 618 -11.52 8.78 -0.42
N MET A 619 -12.39 8.82 -1.44
CA MET A 619 -13.09 10.05 -1.79
C MET A 619 -14.12 10.44 -0.70
N SER A 620 -13.96 9.93 0.53
CA SER A 620 -14.39 10.63 1.73
C SER A 620 -13.25 11.54 2.18
N GLY A 621 -13.40 12.85 2.01
CA GLY A 621 -13.24 13.73 3.17
C GLY A 621 -11.88 13.89 3.88
N ARG A 622 -10.82 13.11 3.66
CA ARG A 622 -9.50 13.34 4.26
C ARG A 622 -8.40 13.51 3.22
N CYS A 623 -8.37 14.72 2.67
CA CYS A 623 -7.13 15.31 2.23
C CYS A 623 -6.22 15.44 3.46
N ILE A 624 -4.91 15.42 3.27
CA ILE A 624 -3.96 15.90 4.28
C ILE A 624 -4.50 17.25 4.73
N MET A 625 -5.04 17.29 5.95
CA MET A 625 -5.66 18.50 6.48
C MET A 625 -4.54 19.52 6.59
N LEU A 626 -4.48 20.48 5.66
CA LEU A 626 -3.39 21.46 5.62
C LEU A 626 -3.34 22.27 6.92
N HIS A 627 -4.52 22.53 7.49
CA HIS A 627 -4.71 23.27 8.72
C HIS A 627 -6.12 22.98 9.28
N PRO A 628 -6.36 23.04 10.61
CA PRO A 628 -7.68 22.79 11.22
C PRO A 628 -8.83 23.66 10.70
N LEU A 629 -8.53 24.83 10.11
CA LEU A 629 -9.52 25.73 9.52
C LEU A 629 -9.47 25.80 7.98
N THR A 630 -8.43 25.24 7.34
CA THR A 630 -8.29 25.17 5.87
C THR A 630 -7.87 23.75 5.48
N HIS A 631 -8.85 22.89 5.19
CA HIS A 631 -8.58 21.44 5.08
C HIS A 631 -7.81 21.07 3.82
N ARG A 632 -8.09 21.72 2.68
CA ARG A 632 -7.50 21.37 1.38
C ARG A 632 -7.16 22.62 0.58
N ALA A 633 -6.08 22.60 -0.18
CA ALA A 633 -5.81 23.59 -1.22
C ALA A 633 -6.22 23.05 -2.59
N GLY A 634 -6.59 23.94 -3.49
CA GLY A 634 -6.97 23.63 -4.86
C GLY A 634 -6.78 24.84 -5.78
N LEU A 635 -7.15 24.65 -7.04
CA LEU A 635 -7.19 25.70 -8.05
C LEU A 635 -8.57 25.70 -8.71
N ARG A 636 -9.21 26.87 -8.77
CA ARG A 636 -10.47 27.09 -9.51
C ARG A 636 -10.25 28.29 -10.43
N ASP A 637 -10.40 28.08 -11.73
CA ASP A 637 -10.23 29.14 -12.75
C ASP A 637 -8.89 29.90 -12.65
N GLY A 638 -7.81 29.19 -12.30
CA GLY A 638 -6.47 29.77 -12.12
C GLY A 638 -6.25 30.52 -10.79
N GLN A 639 -7.26 30.55 -9.92
CA GLN A 639 -7.19 31.15 -8.59
C GLN A 639 -6.93 30.08 -7.51
N SER A 640 -6.10 30.40 -6.53
CA SER A 640 -5.88 29.53 -5.38
C SER A 640 -7.15 29.45 -4.55
N THR A 641 -7.59 28.23 -4.25
CA THR A 641 -8.76 27.98 -3.41
C THR A 641 -8.41 27.11 -2.22
N TYR A 642 -9.08 27.32 -1.09
CA TYR A 642 -8.97 26.46 0.08
C TYR A 642 -10.34 26.00 0.51
N HIS A 643 -10.52 24.69 0.67
CA HIS A 643 -11.81 24.08 0.98
C HIS A 643 -11.77 23.48 2.37
N SER A 644 -12.81 23.76 3.16
CA SER A 644 -13.06 23.19 4.48
C SER A 644 -14.48 22.67 4.54
N THR A 645 -14.67 21.53 5.20
CA THR A 645 -15.98 20.92 5.43
C THR A 645 -16.09 20.70 6.92
N PHE A 646 -17.01 21.40 7.56
CA PHE A 646 -17.21 21.33 9.00
C PHE A 646 -18.49 20.57 9.32
N ASP A 647 -18.42 19.60 10.23
CA ASP A 647 -19.60 18.81 10.63
C ASP A 647 -20.31 19.39 11.86
N GLY A 648 -19.74 20.44 12.46
CA GLY A 648 -20.29 21.15 13.60
C GLY A 648 -19.89 20.57 14.95
N SER A 649 -19.14 19.46 14.96
CA SER A 649 -18.55 18.89 16.17
C SER A 649 -17.30 19.64 16.63
N GLU A 650 -16.71 20.48 15.78
CA GLU A 650 -15.54 21.28 16.11
C GLU A 650 -15.85 22.22 17.28
N THR A 651 -14.88 22.45 18.17
CA THR A 651 -15.08 23.28 19.39
C THR A 651 -15.54 24.69 19.04
N PHE A 652 -15.00 25.29 17.97
CA PHE A 652 -15.41 26.61 17.49
C PHE A 652 -16.80 26.68 16.85
N PHE A 653 -17.48 25.55 16.62
CA PHE A 653 -18.90 25.53 16.24
C PHE A 653 -19.80 25.07 17.39
N SER A 654 -19.39 24.04 18.11
CA SER A 654 -20.19 23.47 19.20
C SER A 654 -20.28 24.41 20.40
N GLU A 655 -19.24 25.21 20.64
CA GLU A 655 -19.09 26.11 21.80
C GLU A 655 -19.26 27.61 21.48
N HIS A 656 -19.44 28.00 20.22
CA HIS A 656 -19.76 29.37 19.83
C HIS A 656 -21.16 29.41 19.21
N ARG A 657 -22.17 29.76 20.03
CA ARG A 657 -23.58 29.72 19.63
C ARG A 657 -24.21 31.10 19.64
N VAL A 658 -24.90 31.45 18.56
CA VAL A 658 -25.62 32.72 18.39
C VAL A 658 -27.08 32.41 18.06
N LEU A 659 -28.01 32.91 18.87
CA LEU A 659 -29.45 32.64 18.82
C LEU A 659 -29.77 31.13 18.78
N GLY A 660 -29.00 30.32 19.51
CA GLY A 660 -29.16 28.87 19.57
C GLY A 660 -28.50 28.09 18.42
N HIS A 661 -28.01 28.76 17.39
CA HIS A 661 -27.32 28.15 16.25
C HIS A 661 -25.80 28.13 16.45
N SER A 662 -25.15 27.05 16.02
CA SER A 662 -23.69 26.98 15.93
C SER A 662 -23.20 27.84 14.78
N ILE A 663 -22.43 28.88 15.09
CA ILE A 663 -21.94 29.87 14.12
C ILE A 663 -20.41 29.93 14.20
N LEU A 664 -19.73 29.97 13.05
CA LEU A 664 -18.29 30.20 13.01
C LEU A 664 -17.97 31.61 13.55
N PRO A 665 -17.11 31.76 14.57
CA PRO A 665 -16.73 33.08 15.09
C PRO A 665 -16.02 33.90 14.01
N GLY A 666 -16.34 35.19 13.92
CA GLY A 666 -15.77 36.07 12.89
C GLY A 666 -14.24 36.11 12.90
N VAL A 667 -13.63 36.01 14.08
CA VAL A 667 -12.17 35.96 14.24
C VAL A 667 -11.52 34.71 13.66
N ALA A 668 -12.26 33.61 13.42
CA ALA A 668 -11.69 32.43 12.76
C ALA A 668 -11.24 32.74 11.32
N TYR A 669 -11.89 33.69 10.66
CA TYR A 669 -11.47 34.16 9.33
C TYR A 669 -10.06 34.76 9.33
N ILE A 670 -9.62 35.36 10.44
CA ILE A 670 -8.26 35.93 10.56
C ILE A 670 -7.22 34.81 10.44
N GLU A 671 -7.43 33.71 11.16
CA GLU A 671 -6.52 32.57 11.11
C GLU A 671 -6.63 31.79 9.79
N MET A 672 -7.84 31.62 9.26
CA MET A 672 -8.06 31.00 7.95
C MET A 672 -7.30 31.72 6.83
N LEU A 673 -7.42 33.06 6.78
CA LEU A 673 -6.77 33.88 5.78
C LEU A 673 -5.24 33.84 5.94
N ARG A 674 -4.73 33.89 7.17
CA ARG A 674 -3.29 33.75 7.44
C ARG A 674 -2.78 32.39 7.00
N ALA A 675 -3.39 31.30 7.49
CA ALA A 675 -2.95 29.93 7.23
C ALA A 675 -2.89 29.63 5.72
N ALA A 676 -3.88 30.14 4.96
CA ALA A 676 -3.89 30.02 3.51
C ALA A 676 -2.70 30.74 2.84
N VAL A 677 -2.43 32.00 3.17
CA VAL A 677 -1.37 32.77 2.47
C VAL A 677 0.05 32.42 2.92
N THR A 678 0.22 31.83 4.11
CA THR A 678 1.55 31.44 4.63
C THR A 678 1.82 29.95 4.56
N SER A 679 0.91 29.15 3.99
CA SER A 679 1.00 27.68 3.97
C SER A 679 1.21 27.09 5.37
N GLY A 680 0.48 27.62 6.36
CA GLY A 680 0.56 27.20 7.76
C GLY A 680 1.72 27.80 8.57
N GLN A 681 2.85 28.16 7.93
CA GLN A 681 4.03 28.70 8.62
C GLN A 681 3.77 30.09 9.24
N PHE A 682 4.49 30.44 10.31
CA PHE A 682 4.40 31.78 10.87
C PHE A 682 5.13 32.78 9.98
N GLN A 683 4.35 33.71 9.39
CA GLN A 683 4.85 34.95 8.82
C GLN A 683 3.92 36.08 9.24
N PRO A 684 4.41 37.32 9.36
CA PRO A 684 3.58 38.45 9.71
C PRO A 684 2.63 38.76 8.57
N VAL A 685 1.36 38.90 8.89
CA VAL A 685 0.31 39.13 7.90
C VAL A 685 -0.47 40.37 8.32
N ARG A 686 -0.79 41.20 7.31
CA ARG A 686 -1.76 42.26 7.44
C ARG A 686 -3.02 41.89 6.66
N ILE A 687 -4.16 41.96 7.35
CA ILE A 687 -5.49 41.77 6.76
C ILE A 687 -6.19 43.12 6.82
N SER A 688 -6.64 43.64 5.69
CA SER A 688 -7.33 44.92 5.59
C SER A 688 -8.73 44.72 5.05
N ASN A 689 -9.67 45.56 5.50
CA ASN A 689 -11.07 45.56 5.06
C ASN A 689 -11.75 44.19 5.22
N LEU A 690 -11.55 43.53 6.36
CA LEU A 690 -12.25 42.27 6.66
C LEU A 690 -13.71 42.58 7.00
N VAL A 691 -14.63 42.10 6.17
CA VAL A 691 -16.07 42.32 6.34
C VAL A 691 -16.77 40.96 6.44
N TRP A 692 -17.56 40.77 7.51
CA TRP A 692 -18.42 39.60 7.69
C TRP A 692 -19.82 39.95 7.19
N LEU A 693 -20.16 39.42 6.01
CA LEU A 693 -21.40 39.72 5.29
C LEU A 693 -22.57 38.87 5.79
N ARG A 694 -22.32 37.60 6.12
CA ARG A 694 -23.32 36.62 6.56
C ARG A 694 -22.73 35.66 7.59
N PRO A 695 -23.54 35.15 8.54
CA PRO A 695 -23.09 34.12 9.46
C PRO A 695 -22.82 32.80 8.72
N THR A 696 -21.84 32.05 9.19
CA THR A 696 -21.45 30.75 8.63
C THR A 696 -21.85 29.67 9.61
N VAL A 697 -22.65 28.72 9.15
CA VAL A 697 -23.05 27.51 9.87
C VAL A 697 -22.15 26.33 9.47
N PRO A 698 -22.15 25.21 10.23
CA PRO A 698 -21.46 24.00 9.80
C PRO A 698 -21.85 23.57 8.38
N GLY A 699 -20.85 23.18 7.59
CA GLY A 699 -21.00 22.85 6.18
C GLY A 699 -19.72 23.13 5.39
N ASP A 700 -19.86 23.16 4.07
CA ASP A 700 -18.74 23.45 3.16
C ASP A 700 -18.45 24.96 3.07
N LEU A 701 -17.17 25.30 3.20
CA LEU A 701 -16.65 26.66 3.13
C LEU A 701 -15.45 26.68 2.18
N THR A 702 -15.47 27.60 1.22
CA THR A 702 -14.40 27.79 0.24
C THR A 702 -13.82 29.19 0.34
N LEU A 703 -12.52 29.29 0.58
CA LEU A 703 -11.76 30.52 0.40
C LEU A 703 -11.25 30.59 -1.04
N THR A 704 -11.42 31.73 -1.69
CA THR A 704 -10.90 31.98 -3.03
C THR A 704 -10.01 33.21 -3.01
N PHE A 705 -8.82 33.10 -3.61
CA PHE A 705 -7.79 34.12 -3.58
C PHE A 705 -7.51 34.65 -4.99
N SER A 706 -7.80 35.93 -5.19
CA SER A 706 -7.55 36.67 -6.44
C SER A 706 -6.37 37.62 -6.27
N PRO A 707 -5.35 37.58 -7.15
CA PRO A 707 -4.22 38.50 -7.05
C PRO A 707 -4.64 39.97 -7.25
N LEU A 708 -4.04 40.87 -6.48
CA LEU A 708 -4.13 42.33 -6.64
C LEU A 708 -2.73 42.91 -6.92
N GLU A 709 -2.65 44.19 -7.30
CA GLU A 709 -1.37 44.88 -7.45
C GLU A 709 -0.59 44.96 -6.12
N GLY A 710 0.74 44.77 -6.19
CA GLY A 710 1.66 45.02 -5.07
C GLY A 710 1.67 43.96 -3.96
N ALA A 711 1.79 42.68 -4.31
CA ALA A 711 1.82 41.53 -3.38
C ALA A 711 0.59 41.40 -2.44
N LYS A 712 -0.51 42.05 -2.81
CA LYS A 712 -1.82 41.96 -2.14
C LYS A 712 -2.66 40.87 -2.79
N VAL A 713 -3.51 40.25 -1.99
CA VAL A 713 -4.45 39.22 -2.44
C VAL A 713 -5.84 39.56 -1.93
N PHE A 714 -6.82 39.62 -2.83
CA PHE A 714 -8.24 39.71 -2.45
C PHE A 714 -8.75 38.31 -2.12
N ALA A 715 -9.33 38.14 -0.94
CA ALA A 715 -9.84 36.86 -0.47
C ALA A 715 -11.36 36.94 -0.24
N THR A 716 -12.09 35.98 -0.77
CA THR A 716 -13.52 35.78 -0.47
C THR A 716 -13.71 34.42 0.19
N ALA A 717 -14.60 34.37 1.18
CA ALA A 717 -15.04 33.12 1.79
C ALA A 717 -16.51 32.90 1.46
N GLY A 718 -16.85 31.77 0.84
CA GLY A 718 -18.20 31.47 0.37
C GLY A 718 -18.55 30.00 0.44
N ASP A 719 -19.78 29.65 0.03
CA ASP A 719 -20.18 28.25 -0.13
C ASP A 719 -19.40 27.56 -1.27
N ALA A 720 -19.50 26.23 -1.36
CA ALA A 720 -18.80 25.47 -2.40
C ALA A 720 -19.20 25.87 -3.83
N ALA A 721 -20.45 26.32 -4.04
CA ALA A 721 -20.95 26.78 -5.33
C ALA A 721 -20.33 28.13 -5.74
N GLY A 722 -20.05 29.00 -4.76
CA GLY A 722 -19.65 30.39 -4.95
C GLY A 722 -20.84 31.37 -5.00
N ASP A 723 -22.05 30.91 -4.68
CA ASP A 723 -23.29 31.69 -4.80
C ASP A 723 -23.51 32.61 -3.58
N THR A 724 -22.99 32.21 -2.42
CA THR A 724 -23.06 32.97 -1.18
C THR A 724 -21.67 33.33 -0.67
N ILE A 725 -21.42 34.62 -0.46
CA ILE A 725 -20.21 35.12 0.21
C ILE A 725 -20.52 35.39 1.68
N PHE A 726 -19.75 34.78 2.57
CA PHE A 726 -19.82 34.96 4.02
C PHE A 726 -18.89 36.06 4.52
N ALA A 727 -17.67 36.13 3.99
CA ALA A 727 -16.69 37.14 4.37
C ALA A 727 -15.77 37.52 3.20
N GLN A 728 -15.16 38.70 3.27
CA GLN A 728 -14.16 39.16 2.30
C GLN A 728 -13.09 40.01 2.98
N ALA A 729 -11.87 39.99 2.44
CA ALA A 729 -10.75 40.79 2.94
C ALA A 729 -9.67 40.99 1.87
N VAL A 730 -8.73 41.89 2.15
CA VAL A 730 -7.45 41.99 1.43
C VAL A 730 -6.35 41.51 2.36
N VAL A 731 -5.52 40.58 1.89
CA VAL A 731 -4.43 39.97 2.66
C VAL A 731 -3.10 40.32 2.00
N GLN A 732 -2.10 40.67 2.81
CA GLN A 732 -0.73 40.90 2.34
C GLN A 732 0.28 40.46 3.40
N GLN A 733 1.45 40.03 2.96
CA GLN A 733 2.59 39.85 3.87
C GLN A 733 3.00 41.21 4.44
N ALA A 734 3.35 41.22 5.73
CA ALA A 734 3.80 42.40 6.45
C ALA A 734 5.25 42.22 6.90
N SER A 735 6.00 43.32 6.96
CA SER A 735 7.32 43.35 7.60
C SER A 735 7.17 43.59 9.10
N ILE A 736 7.81 42.78 9.93
CA ILE A 736 7.90 43.03 11.38
C ILE A 736 8.82 44.22 11.60
N HIS A 737 8.32 45.24 12.27
CA HIS A 737 9.17 46.14 13.05
C HIS A 737 9.09 45.66 14.49
N GLU A 738 10.22 45.58 15.20
CA GLU A 738 10.22 45.15 16.60
C GLU A 738 9.15 45.92 17.40
N PRO A 739 8.13 45.23 17.94
CA PRO A 739 7.03 45.93 18.56
C PRO A 739 7.47 46.54 19.89
N VAL A 740 7.23 47.85 20.05
CA VAL A 740 7.45 48.54 21.33
C VAL A 740 6.48 47.99 22.37
N ALA A 741 7.01 47.56 23.52
CA ALA A 741 6.22 47.07 24.64
C ALA A 741 5.33 48.20 25.22
N THR A 742 4.08 47.86 25.49
CA THR A 742 3.09 48.76 26.07
C THR A 742 3.14 48.67 27.60
N ASP A 743 3.09 49.81 28.30
CA ASP A 743 3.08 49.83 29.77
C ASP A 743 1.72 49.35 30.32
N LEU A 744 1.66 48.06 30.63
CA LEU A 744 0.49 47.42 31.24
C LEU A 744 0.11 48.03 32.59
N ARG A 745 1.07 48.52 33.39
CA ARG A 745 0.77 49.12 34.70
C ARG A 745 0.06 50.45 34.54
N ALA A 746 0.48 51.25 33.56
CA ALA A 746 -0.18 52.51 33.24
C ALA A 746 -1.63 52.28 32.78
N ILE A 747 -1.89 51.25 31.95
CA ILE A 747 -3.25 50.89 31.53
C ILE A 747 -4.06 50.39 32.72
N PHE A 748 -3.49 49.51 33.54
CA PHE A 748 -4.15 48.99 34.74
C PHE A 748 -4.60 50.13 35.67
N GLY A 749 -3.80 51.19 35.82
CA GLY A 749 -4.16 52.38 36.59
C GLY A 749 -5.32 53.19 36.01
N ARG A 750 -5.46 53.26 34.67
CA ARG A 750 -6.59 53.94 34.00
C ARG A 750 -7.87 53.10 34.00
N CYS A 751 -7.73 51.77 33.92
CA CYS A 751 -8.83 50.80 34.08
C CYS A 751 -9.13 50.53 35.56
N GLY A 752 -9.59 51.57 36.28
CA GLY A 752 -9.75 51.54 37.73
C GLY A 752 -10.89 50.65 38.25
N ARG A 753 -11.89 50.34 37.43
CA ARG A 753 -13.09 49.60 37.85
C ARG A 753 -13.01 48.13 37.48
N GLU A 754 -13.18 47.26 38.46
CA GLU A 754 -13.27 45.82 38.22
C GLU A 754 -14.65 45.44 37.68
N VAL A 755 -14.67 44.53 36.71
CA VAL A 755 -15.89 44.06 36.05
C VAL A 755 -16.00 42.55 36.25
N SER A 756 -17.15 42.09 36.74
CA SER A 756 -17.44 40.67 36.93
C SER A 756 -17.48 39.95 35.59
N VAL A 757 -16.53 39.04 35.39
CA VAL A 757 -16.45 38.19 34.18
C VAL A 757 -17.68 37.27 34.09
N GLU A 758 -18.20 36.80 35.23
CA GLU A 758 -19.40 35.97 35.27
C GLU A 758 -20.63 36.75 34.78
N ASP A 759 -20.79 38.00 35.20
CA ASP A 759 -21.89 38.87 34.75
C ASP A 759 -21.80 39.17 33.26
N VAL A 760 -20.57 39.36 32.74
CA VAL A 760 -20.33 39.57 31.31
C VAL A 760 -20.82 38.37 30.49
N TYR A 761 -20.45 37.14 30.87
CA TYR A 761 -20.92 35.94 30.17
C TYR A 761 -22.42 35.70 30.34
N ALA A 762 -22.99 36.02 31.52
CA ALA A 762 -24.44 35.99 31.72
C ALA A 762 -25.16 36.99 30.81
N GLY A 763 -24.60 38.20 30.64
CA GLY A 763 -25.08 39.23 29.73
C GLY A 763 -25.06 38.77 28.27
N PHE A 764 -23.96 38.17 27.81
CA PHE A 764 -23.89 37.57 26.47
C PHE A 764 -24.95 36.49 26.29
N SER A 765 -25.10 35.57 27.24
CA SER A 765 -26.12 34.52 27.16
C SER A 765 -27.53 35.08 27.11
N GLY A 766 -27.83 36.14 27.88
CA GLY A 766 -29.11 36.86 27.83
C GLY A 766 -29.37 37.59 26.51
N SER A 767 -28.32 38.02 25.82
CA SER A 767 -28.38 38.61 24.48
C SER A 767 -28.61 37.58 23.35
N GLY A 768 -28.48 36.29 23.68
CA GLY A 768 -28.57 35.17 22.75
C GLY A 768 -27.22 34.67 22.23
N VAL A 769 -26.10 35.07 22.83
CA VAL A 769 -24.76 34.55 22.50
C VAL A 769 -24.25 33.67 23.63
N SER A 770 -24.07 32.38 23.37
CA SER A 770 -23.64 31.39 24.36
C SER A 770 -22.26 30.84 24.02
N TYR A 771 -21.33 31.01 24.95
CA TYR A 771 -19.94 30.56 24.83
C TYR A 771 -19.70 29.33 25.72
N GLY A 772 -19.12 28.28 25.16
CA GLY A 772 -18.60 27.12 25.89
C GLY A 772 -17.19 27.35 26.44
N PRO A 773 -16.61 26.37 27.15
CA PRO A 773 -15.36 26.52 27.90
C PRO A 773 -14.18 27.10 27.12
N SER A 774 -13.99 26.72 25.85
CA SER A 774 -12.88 27.19 25.01
C SER A 774 -12.99 28.66 24.61
N PHE A 775 -14.20 29.22 24.56
CA PHE A 775 -14.46 30.63 24.28
C PHE A 775 -14.62 31.50 25.53
N ARG A 776 -14.56 30.88 26.73
CA ARG A 776 -14.60 31.59 28.01
C ARG A 776 -13.19 31.89 28.54
N THR A 777 -12.39 32.57 27.72
CA THR A 777 -10.96 32.81 27.99
C THR A 777 -10.69 33.98 28.94
N LEU A 778 -11.60 34.95 29.06
CA LEU A 778 -11.47 36.02 30.06
C LEU A 778 -11.43 35.45 31.48
N THR A 779 -10.40 35.81 32.24
CA THR A 779 -10.23 35.44 33.65
C THR A 779 -10.33 36.63 34.60
N ALA A 780 -9.94 37.82 34.12
CA ALA A 780 -10.10 39.08 34.84
C ALA A 780 -10.42 40.19 33.84
N LEU A 781 -11.22 41.17 34.25
CA LEU A 781 -11.59 42.30 33.42
C LEU A 781 -11.66 43.58 34.23
N ARG A 782 -11.05 44.64 33.72
CA ARG A 782 -11.12 45.99 34.28
C ARG A 782 -11.52 46.99 33.21
N GLY A 783 -12.34 47.95 33.55
CA GLY A 783 -12.77 49.02 32.65
C GLY A 783 -12.40 50.42 33.16
N GLY A 784 -12.16 51.30 32.21
CA GLY A 784 -12.06 52.75 32.36
C GLY A 784 -13.16 53.46 31.57
N ILE A 785 -12.99 54.75 31.27
CA ILE A 785 -14.02 55.56 30.58
C ILE A 785 -14.26 55.07 29.14
N ASP A 786 -13.18 54.97 28.36
CA ASP A 786 -13.20 54.59 26.93
C ASP A 786 -12.23 53.44 26.62
N GLU A 787 -11.78 52.71 27.64
CA GLU A 787 -10.85 51.59 27.48
C GLU A 787 -11.13 50.47 28.49
N ALA A 788 -10.69 49.27 28.18
CA ALA A 788 -10.75 48.11 29.05
C ALA A 788 -9.49 47.25 28.93
N LEU A 789 -9.14 46.56 30.00
CA LEU A 789 -8.03 45.64 30.07
C LEU A 789 -8.55 44.29 30.59
N GLY A 790 -8.48 43.27 29.74
CA GLY A 790 -8.84 41.89 30.07
C GLY A 790 -7.61 40.99 30.15
N LEU A 791 -7.56 40.09 31.13
CA LEU A 791 -6.62 38.97 31.16
C LEU A 791 -7.28 37.76 30.48
N LEU A 792 -6.57 37.16 29.53
CA LEU A 792 -7.02 36.00 28.77
C LEU A 792 -6.15 34.79 29.11
N GLU A 793 -6.79 33.65 29.38
CA GLU A 793 -6.14 32.36 29.51
C GLU A 793 -6.83 31.34 28.62
N ARG A 794 -6.06 30.64 27.80
CA ARG A 794 -6.55 29.53 26.98
C ARG A 794 -7.00 28.38 27.90
N ARG A 795 -8.25 27.94 27.76
CA ARG A 795 -8.86 26.92 28.65
C ARG A 795 -8.76 25.49 28.11
N SER A 796 -8.99 25.30 26.81
CA SER A 796 -9.02 23.99 26.13
C SER A 796 -8.89 24.17 24.61
N GLY A 797 -8.37 23.17 23.89
CA GLY A 797 -8.16 23.19 22.43
C GLY A 797 -6.77 22.69 22.00
N PRO A 798 -6.49 22.62 20.69
CA PRO A 798 -5.16 22.31 20.16
C PRO A 798 -4.07 23.22 20.75
N ARG A 799 -2.87 22.68 21.02
CA ARG A 799 -1.73 23.43 21.59
C ARG A 799 -0.61 23.56 20.55
N GLY A 800 0.07 24.69 20.51
CA GLY A 800 1.26 24.87 19.66
C GLY A 800 0.95 24.93 18.16
N GLU A 801 1.90 24.47 17.34
CA GLU A 801 2.06 24.67 15.88
C GLU A 801 0.84 24.36 14.98
N GLU A 802 -0.25 23.79 15.52
CA GLU A 802 -1.50 23.50 14.80
C GLU A 802 -2.43 24.71 14.63
N LEU A 803 -2.39 25.71 15.53
CA LEU A 803 -3.28 26.90 15.51
C LEU A 803 -2.58 28.10 16.19
N LEU A 804 -1.94 28.94 15.37
CA LEU A 804 -1.09 30.04 15.87
C LEU A 804 -1.91 31.20 16.46
N PHE A 805 -3.10 31.42 15.92
CA PHE A 805 -4.05 32.43 16.37
C PHE A 805 -5.40 31.78 16.71
N ASP A 806 -5.47 31.20 17.91
CA ASP A 806 -6.65 30.49 18.40
C ASP A 806 -7.93 31.36 18.38
N PRO A 807 -9.03 30.92 17.74
CA PRO A 807 -10.28 31.66 17.66
C PRO A 807 -10.90 31.97 19.03
N GLY A 808 -10.77 31.10 20.04
CA GLY A 808 -11.31 31.33 21.37
C GLY A 808 -10.57 32.44 22.13
N VAL A 809 -9.24 32.51 21.97
CA VAL A 809 -8.42 33.60 22.53
C VAL A 809 -8.69 34.91 21.79
N LEU A 810 -8.73 34.91 20.45
CA LEU A 810 -9.05 36.11 19.67
C LEU A 810 -10.45 36.64 19.96
N ASP A 811 -11.45 35.76 20.08
CA ASP A 811 -12.81 36.15 20.40
C ASP A 811 -12.91 36.69 21.82
N GLY A 812 -12.25 36.04 22.79
CA GLY A 812 -12.10 36.56 24.15
C GLY A 812 -11.46 37.94 24.21
N ALA A 813 -10.51 38.24 23.32
CA ALA A 813 -9.95 39.58 23.22
C ALA A 813 -11.00 40.62 22.81
N LEU A 814 -11.95 40.26 21.94
CA LEU A 814 -13.07 41.13 21.58
C LEU A 814 -14.08 41.24 22.73
N GLN A 815 -14.34 40.16 23.44
CA GLN A 815 -15.25 40.13 24.59
C GLN A 815 -14.82 41.11 25.70
N ALA A 816 -13.51 41.42 25.82
CA ALA A 816 -12.99 42.41 26.76
C ALA A 816 -13.59 43.82 26.55
N ALA A 817 -14.17 44.11 25.37
CA ALA A 817 -14.90 45.35 25.12
C ALA A 817 -16.07 45.57 26.09
N ALA A 818 -16.66 44.49 26.63
CA ALA A 818 -17.71 44.57 27.64
C ALA A 818 -17.25 45.33 28.90
N GLY A 819 -15.93 45.42 29.15
CA GLY A 819 -15.36 46.17 30.26
C GLY A 819 -15.62 47.67 30.16
N ILE A 820 -15.65 48.24 28.95
CA ILE A 820 -15.95 49.67 28.72
C ILE A 820 -17.39 49.97 29.12
N GLU A 821 -18.32 49.08 28.76
CA GLU A 821 -19.74 49.24 29.03
C GLU A 821 -20.05 49.01 30.52
N GLY A 822 -19.46 47.95 31.10
CA GLY A 822 -19.58 47.61 32.52
C GLY A 822 -19.02 48.67 33.47
N ALA A 823 -17.92 49.32 33.10
CA ALA A 823 -17.34 50.39 33.93
C ALA A 823 -18.15 51.69 33.92
N ASN A 824 -18.97 51.91 32.89
CA ASN A 824 -19.86 53.06 32.77
C ASN A 824 -21.22 52.86 33.48
N GLY A 825 -21.42 51.75 34.20
CA GLY A 825 -22.61 51.51 35.02
C GLY A 825 -23.90 51.31 34.22
N ARG A 826 -23.80 50.97 32.93
CA ARG A 826 -24.97 50.55 32.15
C ARG A 826 -25.40 49.17 32.63
N ASP A 827 -26.71 48.94 32.77
CA ASP A 827 -27.22 47.62 33.15
C ASP A 827 -26.71 46.55 32.18
N TRP A 828 -26.40 45.35 32.68
CA TRP A 828 -26.01 44.20 31.83
C TRP A 828 -27.09 43.87 30.77
N GLN A 829 -28.33 44.33 30.97
CA GLN A 829 -29.41 44.32 29.98
C GLN A 829 -29.17 45.26 28.79
N SER A 830 -28.32 46.28 28.86
CA SER A 830 -27.95 47.13 27.72
C SER A 830 -26.88 46.50 26.81
N LEU A 831 -26.00 45.65 27.38
CA LEU A 831 -25.16 44.72 26.63
C LEU A 831 -26.01 43.64 25.92
N SER A 832 -27.29 43.49 26.31
CA SER A 832 -28.23 42.55 25.70
C SER A 832 -28.79 42.97 24.33
N GLU A 833 -28.39 44.14 23.82
CA GLU A 833 -28.73 44.57 22.46
C GLU A 833 -28.19 43.65 21.35
N GLY A 834 -27.41 42.61 21.70
CA GLY A 834 -26.99 41.56 20.78
C GLY A 834 -26.17 42.15 19.64
N ARG A 835 -25.01 42.72 19.93
CA ARG A 835 -24.14 43.34 18.92
C ARG A 835 -23.06 42.35 18.50
N LEU A 836 -22.94 42.10 17.20
CA LEU A 836 -21.90 41.23 16.63
C LEU A 836 -20.91 42.04 15.80
N PRO A 837 -19.62 41.66 15.77
CA PRO A 837 -18.66 42.17 14.82
C PRO A 837 -19.17 41.99 13.38
N PHE A 838 -19.10 43.04 12.55
CA PHE A 838 -19.46 42.93 11.13
C PHE A 838 -18.38 43.48 10.18
N ALA A 839 -17.46 44.31 10.68
CA ALA A 839 -16.32 44.78 9.90
C ALA A 839 -15.10 45.07 10.78
N LEU A 840 -13.92 44.89 10.22
CA LEU A 840 -12.63 45.21 10.80
C LEU A 840 -11.78 45.92 9.75
N SER A 841 -11.28 47.11 10.08
CA SER A 841 -10.51 47.92 9.13
C SER A 841 -9.13 47.32 8.87
N GLU A 842 -8.43 46.89 9.93
CA GLU A 842 -7.12 46.26 9.82
C GLU A 842 -6.87 45.25 10.95
N ALA A 843 -6.27 44.11 10.62
CA ALA A 843 -5.64 43.18 11.56
C ALA A 843 -4.14 43.06 11.22
N GLN A 844 -3.28 43.19 12.22
CA GLN A 844 -1.84 42.93 12.11
C GLN A 844 -1.50 41.72 12.99
N LEU A 845 -0.96 40.68 12.39
CA LEU A 845 -0.52 39.45 13.06
C LEU A 845 1.01 39.52 13.19
N LEU A 846 1.51 39.77 14.41
CA LEU A 846 2.91 40.12 14.67
C LEU A 846 3.72 38.99 15.32
N SER A 847 3.07 38.15 16.13
CA SER A 847 3.64 36.94 16.73
C SER A 847 2.51 35.96 17.06
N PRO A 848 2.79 34.64 17.16
CA PRO A 848 1.81 33.67 17.66
C PRO A 848 1.24 34.07 19.03
N LEU A 849 -0.01 33.70 19.30
CA LEU A 849 -0.66 34.01 20.59
C LEU A 849 -0.12 33.08 21.70
N PRO A 850 0.36 33.63 22.83
CA PRO A 850 0.70 32.81 23.99
C PRO A 850 -0.57 32.28 24.67
N ASP A 851 -0.42 31.24 25.49
CA ASP A 851 -1.54 30.66 26.27
C ASP A 851 -2.16 31.65 27.26
N ARG A 852 -1.39 32.67 27.67
CA ARG A 852 -1.79 33.73 28.59
C ARG A 852 -1.38 35.09 28.03
N CYS A 853 -2.36 35.97 27.86
CA CYS A 853 -2.15 37.30 27.25
C CYS A 853 -3.14 38.34 27.81
N TRP A 854 -2.86 39.61 27.51
CA TRP A 854 -3.73 40.73 27.84
C TRP A 854 -4.46 41.24 26.59
N SER A 855 -5.75 41.55 26.71
CA SER A 855 -6.49 42.31 25.71
C SER A 855 -6.70 43.74 26.19
N TRP A 856 -6.12 44.71 25.48
CA TRP A 856 -6.34 46.12 25.70
C TRP A 856 -7.27 46.69 24.62
N VAL A 857 -8.49 47.01 25.02
CA VAL A 857 -9.56 47.51 24.15
C VAL A 857 -9.75 49.01 24.36
N ARG A 858 -9.94 49.77 23.28
CA ARG A 858 -10.15 51.23 23.32
C ARG A 858 -11.22 51.66 22.34
N ARG A 859 -12.03 52.64 22.71
CA ARG A 859 -12.94 53.33 21.79
C ARG A 859 -12.17 54.37 20.99
N VAL A 860 -12.34 54.36 19.67
CA VAL A 860 -11.72 55.35 18.80
C VAL A 860 -12.46 56.68 18.94
N SER A 861 -11.75 57.76 19.29
CA SER A 861 -12.35 59.08 19.50
C SER A 861 -13.12 59.56 18.25
N GLY A 862 -14.39 59.93 18.43
CA GLY A 862 -15.26 60.39 17.35
C GLY A 862 -15.82 59.27 16.44
N SER A 863 -15.72 58.01 16.86
CA SER A 863 -16.23 56.85 16.12
C SER A 863 -16.90 55.84 17.07
N ASP A 864 -17.82 55.03 16.55
CA ASP A 864 -18.39 53.87 17.26
C ASP A 864 -17.54 52.60 17.12
N THR A 865 -16.32 52.73 16.61
CA THR A 865 -15.39 51.61 16.42
C THR A 865 -14.44 51.42 17.60
N LEU A 866 -13.94 50.19 17.75
CA LEU A 866 -12.98 49.81 18.78
C LEU A 866 -11.64 49.39 18.18
N ASP A 867 -10.56 49.69 18.90
CA ASP A 867 -9.24 49.15 18.67
C ASP A 867 -8.91 48.13 19.76
N VAL A 868 -8.33 46.99 19.38
CA VAL A 868 -7.95 45.90 20.30
C VAL A 868 -6.48 45.56 20.07
N ASP A 869 -5.68 45.58 21.13
CA ASP A 869 -4.33 45.02 21.10
C ASP A 869 -4.26 43.79 22.02
N VAL A 870 -3.84 42.66 21.46
CA VAL A 870 -3.51 41.46 22.24
C VAL A 870 -2.02 41.49 22.53
N LEU A 871 -1.67 41.55 23.81
CA LEU A 871 -0.33 41.76 24.32
C LEU A 871 0.14 40.51 25.09
N ASP A 872 1.41 40.14 24.96
CA ASP A 872 2.00 39.11 25.83
C ASP A 872 2.14 39.60 27.29
N GLU A 873 2.68 38.74 28.17
CA GLU A 873 2.85 39.08 29.59
C GLU A 873 3.83 40.25 29.81
N GLU A 874 4.73 40.52 28.86
CA GLU A 874 5.65 41.66 28.88
C GLU A 874 5.06 42.94 28.25
N GLY A 875 3.83 42.89 27.74
CA GLY A 875 3.15 44.02 27.10
C GLY A 875 3.52 44.22 25.63
N ARG A 876 4.21 43.27 24.98
CA ARG A 876 4.52 43.33 23.55
C ARG A 876 3.30 42.88 22.74
N PRO A 877 2.88 43.62 21.70
CA PRO A 877 1.71 43.26 20.90
C PRO A 877 1.97 42.04 20.00
N CYS A 878 1.12 41.02 20.16
CA CYS A 878 1.03 39.85 19.30
C CYS A 878 0.06 40.07 18.14
N VAL A 879 -1.09 40.72 18.42
CA VAL A 879 -2.13 41.04 17.45
C VAL A 879 -2.62 42.46 17.65
N ARG A 880 -2.81 43.20 16.57
CA ARG A 880 -3.48 44.52 16.60
C ARG A 880 -4.70 44.50 15.68
N LEU A 881 -5.87 44.78 16.23
CA LEU A 881 -7.12 44.94 15.51
C LEU A 881 -7.50 46.43 15.56
N ARG A 882 -7.80 47.02 14.42
CA ARG A 882 -8.10 48.44 14.28
C ARG A 882 -9.45 48.66 13.61
N GLY A 883 -10.22 49.61 14.15
CA GLY A 883 -11.50 50.01 13.59
C GLY A 883 -12.51 48.86 13.51
N LEU A 884 -12.65 48.09 14.60
CA LEU A 884 -13.65 47.03 14.75
C LEU A 884 -15.04 47.65 14.91
N ALA A 885 -15.97 47.30 14.03
CA ALA A 885 -17.33 47.81 14.01
C ALA A 885 -18.36 46.72 14.34
N PHE A 886 -19.39 47.10 15.09
CA PHE A 886 -20.45 46.20 15.55
C PHE A 886 -21.80 46.55 14.93
N ARG A 887 -22.66 45.54 14.74
CA ARG A 887 -24.04 45.70 14.25
C ARG A 887 -25.02 44.97 15.17
N LEU A 888 -26.21 45.53 15.33
CA LEU A 888 -27.31 44.89 16.07
C LEU A 888 -27.76 43.59 15.38
N MET A 889 -27.99 42.54 16.18
CA MET A 889 -28.55 41.26 15.75
C MET A 889 -30.01 41.44 15.37
N GLN A 890 -30.37 41.13 14.13
CA GLN A 890 -31.76 41.13 13.68
C GLN A 890 -32.46 39.83 14.13
N ARG A 891 -33.36 39.92 15.12
CA ARG A 891 -34.28 38.81 15.48
C ARG A 891 -35.36 38.69 14.40
N LYS A 892 -35.14 37.91 13.33
CA LYS A 892 -36.24 37.54 12.43
C LYS A 892 -37.14 36.53 13.16
N VAL A 893 -38.39 36.91 13.37
CA VAL A 893 -39.49 35.99 13.73
C VAL A 893 -39.68 35.04 12.55
N ALA A 894 -39.27 33.78 12.69
CA ALA A 894 -39.48 32.75 11.68
C ALA A 894 -40.94 32.27 11.74
N GLN A 895 -41.76 32.75 10.82
CA GLN A 895 -42.91 32.02 10.30
C GLN A 895 -42.64 31.74 8.82
N GLU A 896 -42.89 30.47 8.44
CA GLU A 896 -43.00 29.96 7.08
C GLU A 896 -41.68 29.82 6.28
N THR A 897 -41.22 28.57 6.14
CA THR A 897 -41.45 27.77 4.92
C THR A 897 -41.02 26.32 5.18
N ASP A 898 -41.99 25.48 5.51
CA ASP A 898 -41.99 24.06 5.14
C ASP A 898 -42.47 24.02 3.68
N LYS A 899 -41.59 23.65 2.75
CA LYS A 899 -41.90 22.99 1.47
C LYS A 899 -40.64 22.56 0.72
#